data_AF-A0A915PQI7-F1
#
_entry.id   AF-A0A915PQI7-F1
#
_cell.length_a   1.000
_cell.length_b   1.000
_cell.length_c   1.000
_cell.angle_alpha   90.00
_cell.angle_beta   90.00
_cell.angle_gamma   90.00
#
_symmetry.space_group_name_H-M   'P 1'
#
loop_
_entity.id
_entity.type
_entity.pdbx_description
1 polymer ?
#
loop_
_entity_poly.entity_id
_entity_poly.type
_entity_poly.pdbx_seq_one_letter_code
_entity_poly.pdbx_strand_id
1 'polypeptide(L)'
;MRLPLESIGCGQLLQMHHAALVLVLAIVILFYASAQNAFFREGDYRQIYPVLSIAIRLENHAHVLSYFFGLLENLDYPKDQILIDIYIGTHIDATLSKTKQWRNGAKKYYRSLFLTTDERNWEEEALVKARNNRAKYVLFLKGDHLLTNHRILRVLMGKKKLGIAPLLFAPFGDPPTVFVSENYNSRKEISTIEVKMVPEPLLLDLSNSDASFLTFSSGNLYGYSKNDSEEPNAVFANSASRLNIPFFLDNEYFYGYFFNHSLRSLDIQRKSLRYLLADWISNTGLMPIVHSSFLKVSYPKPSLFGVDKIYVINLERRNERKEKMMEILKLMGFQYTWWKATDGQHLNSEPLSSGIKFLPGYEDPYYKRPMKAGEVGCFLSHYRIWQEVSEKKLDRVIVFEDDLRFIVNSTVLLEELIEDIDNSRIEWDLIYLGRKRLEGANENWISGHRHLSTVGYSYWTLGYMLSRSGAEKLLYGNPLTKLLPVDEYIPIMFNKHPNTTWLNAFPHRDLVAYTIYPTIVVPERYTYQHDYLSDTENSDVIDAERLHEMGCIFGKPDLEIGLRQYRILKPFAEGGFSQLFLVEEYKTGRKWALKRIDCHSKMDVERVRNEIDVQRRFGMHPNILSLECFTDEEILHGLRFSLIFTFYKRGSLQQELTNRRPRSDFIDEERVIRLFLQIVSAVKLMHLSSPPIAHRDIKPANVLLSDDDRPVLMDFGSCFACPVIINDGKDSRIQLDEAGELCSMPYRAPELFVCEVGSIIDQSIDVWSLGCLLFALCFFRSPFDDIYERGDSIALAVQSGKITYIESHPYSQKVLDAIRAMIAVNPKDRPNISSICEILGVS
;
A
#
# COMPACT_ATOMS: atom_id res chain seq x y z
N MET A 1 16.64 -97.72 8.73
CA MET A 1 15.94 -97.59 10.03
C MET A 1 14.83 -96.57 9.85
N ARG A 2 13.57 -96.96 10.07
CA ARG A 2 12.39 -96.08 10.06
C ARG A 2 12.32 -95.27 11.36
N LEU A 3 11.61 -94.14 11.28
CA LEU A 3 10.94 -93.31 12.33
C LEU A 3 11.52 -91.89 12.48
N PRO A 4 10.70 -90.87 12.83
CA PRO A 4 9.45 -90.48 12.18
C PRO A 4 9.37 -88.95 11.92
N LEU A 5 8.56 -88.56 10.93
CA LEU A 5 8.05 -87.20 10.79
C LEU A 5 7.01 -86.96 11.89
N GLU A 6 7.39 -86.26 12.95
CA GLU A 6 6.43 -85.71 13.91
C GLU A 6 5.87 -84.38 13.41
N SER A 7 4.55 -84.35 13.45
CA SER A 7 3.65 -83.24 13.18
C SER A 7 3.99 -82.01 14.03
N ILE A 8 4.48 -80.94 13.39
CA ILE A 8 4.34 -79.60 13.96
C ILE A 8 2.87 -79.23 13.82
N GLY A 9 2.13 -79.35 14.93
CA GLY A 9 0.71 -79.05 14.97
C GLY A 9 0.42 -77.63 14.51
N CYS A 10 -0.71 -77.44 13.82
CA CYS A 10 -1.20 -76.16 13.30
C CYS A 10 -1.20 -75.03 14.36
N GLY A 11 -1.20 -75.35 15.66
CA GLY A 11 -1.07 -74.40 16.76
C GLY A 11 0.35 -73.81 16.98
N GLN A 12 1.42 -74.57 16.70
CA GLN A 12 2.80 -74.07 16.83
C GLN A 12 3.18 -73.13 15.68
N LEU A 13 2.69 -73.41 14.46
CA LEU A 13 2.82 -72.48 13.33
C LEU A 13 2.04 -71.18 13.57
N LEU A 14 0.83 -71.24 14.14
CA LEU A 14 0.07 -70.03 14.50
C LEU A 14 0.77 -69.21 15.60
N GLN A 15 1.37 -69.85 16.60
CA GLN A 15 2.15 -69.16 17.64
C GLN A 15 3.42 -68.52 17.09
N MET A 16 4.13 -69.19 16.17
CA MET A 16 5.30 -68.60 15.50
C MET A 16 4.91 -67.45 14.56
N HIS A 17 3.78 -67.55 13.86
CA HIS A 17 3.26 -66.44 13.06
C HIS A 17 2.78 -65.27 13.92
N HIS A 18 2.14 -65.51 15.06
CA HIS A 18 1.76 -64.45 16.00
C HIS A 18 2.99 -63.80 16.65
N ALA A 19 3.99 -64.58 17.05
CA ALA A 19 5.24 -64.06 17.60
C ALA A 19 6.01 -63.26 16.55
N ALA A 20 6.07 -63.73 15.29
CA ALA A 20 6.66 -62.99 14.18
C ALA A 20 5.87 -61.71 13.86
N LEU A 21 4.53 -61.74 13.88
CA LEU A 21 3.71 -60.56 13.67
C LEU A 21 3.90 -59.53 14.80
N VAL A 22 3.97 -59.98 16.05
CA VAL A 22 4.23 -59.11 17.21
C VAL A 22 5.65 -58.56 17.18
N LEU A 23 6.64 -59.34 16.74
CA LEU A 23 8.02 -58.87 16.56
C LEU A 23 8.11 -57.86 15.41
N VAL A 24 7.43 -58.10 14.30
CA VAL A 24 7.34 -57.16 13.18
C VAL A 24 6.58 -55.91 13.60
N LEU A 25 5.49 -56.02 14.36
CA LEU A 25 4.77 -54.85 14.89
C LEU A 25 5.63 -54.08 15.90
N ALA A 26 6.38 -54.77 16.75
CA ALA A 26 7.29 -54.15 17.70
C ALA A 26 8.47 -53.48 17.00
N ILE A 27 9.02 -54.09 15.94
CA ILE A 27 10.05 -53.50 15.08
C ILE A 27 9.49 -52.32 14.31
N VAL A 28 8.26 -52.40 13.78
CA VAL A 28 7.59 -51.28 13.11
C VAL A 28 7.28 -50.17 14.11
N ILE A 29 6.85 -50.46 15.33
CA ILE A 29 6.65 -49.46 16.39
C ILE A 29 7.98 -48.87 16.86
N LEU A 30 9.05 -49.67 16.94
CA LEU A 30 10.41 -49.18 17.25
C LEU A 30 10.98 -48.36 16.10
N PHE A 31 10.72 -48.73 14.84
CA PHE A 31 11.07 -47.94 13.65
C PHE A 31 10.17 -46.72 13.51
N TYR A 32 8.92 -46.75 13.96
CA TYR A 32 8.01 -45.60 13.96
C TYR A 32 8.33 -44.67 15.14
N ALA A 33 8.78 -45.19 16.27
CA ALA A 33 9.29 -44.42 17.41
C ALA A 33 10.70 -43.89 17.14
N SER A 34 11.55 -44.63 16.43
CA SER A 34 12.86 -44.15 15.96
C SER A 34 12.72 -43.22 14.78
N ALA A 35 11.76 -43.43 13.88
CA ALA A 35 11.43 -42.51 12.79
C ALA A 35 10.71 -41.28 13.32
N GLN A 36 9.86 -41.36 14.35
CA GLN A 36 9.36 -40.17 15.06
C GLN A 36 10.50 -39.47 15.78
N ASN A 37 11.42 -40.17 16.45
CA ASN A 37 12.60 -39.54 17.05
C ASN A 37 13.63 -39.03 16.01
N ALA A 38 13.61 -39.53 14.77
CA ALA A 38 14.45 -39.06 13.68
C ALA A 38 13.78 -37.95 12.85
N PHE A 39 12.44 -37.93 12.76
CA PHE A 39 11.64 -36.81 12.24
C PHE A 39 11.61 -35.64 13.25
N PHE A 40 11.71 -35.91 14.56
CA PHE A 40 11.89 -34.91 15.63
C PHE A 40 13.36 -34.53 15.89
N ARG A 41 14.24 -34.74 14.90
CA ARG A 41 15.53 -34.04 14.82
C ARG A 41 15.52 -32.96 13.74
N GLU A 42 14.35 -32.37 13.46
CA GLU A 42 14.30 -30.95 13.11
C GLU A 42 14.98 -30.17 14.27
N GLY A 43 15.97 -29.35 13.93
CA GLY A 43 16.88 -28.74 14.90
C GLY A 43 16.14 -28.10 16.08
N ASP A 44 16.63 -28.33 17.30
CA ASP A 44 16.12 -27.71 18.51
C ASP A 44 16.01 -26.19 18.29
N TYR A 45 14.78 -25.69 18.08
CA TYR A 45 14.54 -24.29 17.75
C TYR A 45 15.07 -23.36 18.85
N ARG A 46 15.33 -23.87 20.06
CA ARG A 46 15.98 -23.13 21.15
C ARG A 46 17.41 -22.71 20.84
N GLN A 47 18.06 -23.36 19.87
CA GLN A 47 19.36 -22.91 19.34
C GLN A 47 19.21 -21.69 18.41
N ILE A 48 18.06 -21.55 17.76
CA ILE A 48 17.72 -20.45 16.84
C ILE A 48 17.10 -19.27 17.62
N TYR A 49 16.26 -19.57 18.61
CA TYR A 49 15.56 -18.62 19.47
C TYR A 49 16.10 -18.70 20.89
N PRO A 50 17.13 -17.90 21.22
CA PRO A 50 17.67 -17.87 22.57
C PRO A 50 16.65 -17.32 23.58
N VAL A 51 16.94 -17.45 24.88
CA VAL A 51 16.05 -16.88 25.89
C VAL A 51 16.05 -15.35 25.79
N LEU A 52 14.86 -14.77 25.66
CA LEU A 52 14.62 -13.32 25.60
C LEU A 52 13.90 -12.88 26.87
N SER A 53 14.40 -11.81 27.50
CA SER A 53 13.66 -11.08 28.52
C SER A 53 13.01 -9.84 27.92
N ILE A 54 11.73 -9.61 28.20
CA ILE A 54 11.02 -8.38 27.83
C ILE A 54 10.58 -7.70 29.13
N ALA A 55 11.19 -6.55 29.41
CA ALA A 55 10.90 -5.73 30.57
C ALA A 55 9.98 -4.58 30.15
N ILE A 56 8.85 -4.42 30.85
CA ILE A 56 7.79 -3.52 30.44
C ILE A 56 7.41 -2.60 31.60
N ARG A 57 7.52 -1.29 31.40
CA ARG A 57 7.01 -0.28 32.32
C ARG A 57 5.62 0.19 31.89
N LEU A 58 4.65 0.15 32.81
CA LEU A 58 3.30 0.64 32.59
C LEU A 58 2.88 1.60 33.71
N GLU A 59 2.24 2.69 33.33
CA GLU A 59 1.71 3.75 34.21
C GLU A 59 0.23 4.02 33.93
N ASN A 60 -0.15 5.16 33.34
CA ASN A 60 -1.54 5.43 32.94
C ASN A 60 -1.86 4.96 31.51
N HIS A 61 -1.70 3.66 31.26
CA HIS A 61 -1.75 3.09 29.91
C HIS A 61 -3.02 2.27 29.63
N ALA A 62 -4.06 2.35 30.46
CA ALA A 62 -5.20 1.43 30.39
C ALA A 62 -5.94 1.47 29.04
N HIS A 63 -5.87 2.60 28.32
CA HIS A 63 -6.48 2.78 27.00
C HIS A 63 -5.74 2.03 25.89
N VAL A 64 -4.43 1.82 26.03
CA VAL A 64 -3.58 1.20 24.99
C VAL A 64 -3.33 -0.29 25.23
N LEU A 65 -3.48 -0.79 26.47
CA LEU A 65 -3.13 -2.17 26.84
C LEU A 65 -3.74 -3.26 25.96
N SER A 66 -4.98 -3.09 25.49
CA SER A 66 -5.62 -4.09 24.62
C SER A 66 -4.82 -4.25 23.32
N TYR A 67 -4.26 -3.17 22.77
CA TYR A 67 -3.44 -3.21 21.55
C TYR A 67 -1.99 -3.57 21.86
N PHE A 68 -1.39 -2.93 22.87
CA PHE A 68 -0.01 -3.18 23.28
C PHE A 68 0.25 -4.67 23.54
N PHE A 69 -0.62 -5.31 24.35
CA PHE A 69 -0.48 -6.73 24.61
C PHE A 69 -0.87 -7.61 23.43
N GLY A 70 -1.79 -7.17 22.58
CA GLY A 70 -2.09 -7.87 21.31
C GLY A 70 -0.86 -7.94 20.40
N LEU A 71 -0.14 -6.83 20.26
CA LEU A 71 1.11 -6.78 19.49
C LEU A 71 2.20 -7.67 20.12
N LEU A 72 2.31 -7.66 21.45
CA LEU A 72 3.24 -8.54 22.18
C LEU A 72 2.91 -10.03 22.01
N GLU A 73 1.62 -10.38 22.03
CA GLU A 73 1.10 -11.72 21.73
C GLU A 73 1.44 -12.15 20.30
N ASN A 74 1.57 -11.21 19.36
CA ASN A 74 1.83 -11.49 17.95
C ASN A 74 3.29 -11.35 17.50
N LEU A 75 4.23 -11.03 18.41
CA LEU A 75 5.66 -11.11 18.10
C LEU A 75 6.04 -12.51 17.59
N ASP A 76 6.76 -12.54 16.47
CA ASP A 76 7.28 -13.75 15.81
C ASP A 76 8.50 -14.29 16.56
N TYR A 77 8.21 -14.83 17.74
CA TYR A 77 9.16 -15.41 18.66
C TYR A 77 8.46 -16.47 19.53
N PRO A 78 9.05 -17.66 19.76
CA PRO A 78 8.44 -18.70 20.58
C PRO A 78 8.17 -18.21 22.00
N LYS A 79 6.90 -18.20 22.43
CA LYS A 79 6.50 -17.61 23.72
C LYS A 79 7.15 -18.33 24.92
N ASP A 80 7.41 -19.62 24.80
CA ASP A 80 8.12 -20.45 25.79
C ASP A 80 9.62 -20.10 25.92
N GLN A 81 10.16 -19.24 25.06
CA GLN A 81 11.50 -18.65 25.18
C GLN A 81 11.48 -17.21 25.71
N ILE A 82 10.31 -16.64 25.98
CA ILE A 82 10.16 -15.25 26.41
C ILE A 82 9.83 -15.19 27.91
N LEU A 83 10.68 -14.49 28.66
CA LEU A 83 10.45 -14.06 30.03
C LEU A 83 9.84 -12.65 29.96
N ILE A 84 8.73 -12.41 30.65
CA ILE A 84 8.11 -11.08 30.72
C ILE A 84 8.13 -10.58 32.15
N ASP A 85 8.71 -9.41 32.36
CA ASP A 85 8.68 -8.70 33.64
C ASP A 85 7.94 -7.37 33.45
N ILE A 86 6.77 -7.23 34.08
CA ILE A 86 5.97 -6.00 34.03
C ILE A 86 6.12 -5.24 35.33
N TYR A 87 6.43 -3.96 35.23
CA TYR A 87 6.57 -3.02 36.32
C TYR A 87 5.48 -1.96 36.22
N ILE A 88 4.63 -1.89 37.25
CA ILE A 88 3.58 -0.88 37.34
C ILE A 88 4.09 0.30 38.17
N GLY A 89 4.14 1.46 37.53
CA GLY A 89 4.42 2.74 38.18
C GLY A 89 3.17 3.44 38.69
N THR A 90 3.30 4.77 38.85
CA THR A 90 2.19 5.63 39.26
C THR A 90 1.04 5.55 38.26
N HIS A 91 -0.16 5.26 38.74
CA HIS A 91 -1.34 5.15 37.89
C HIS A 91 -2.60 5.60 38.63
N ILE A 92 -3.51 6.23 37.91
CA ILE A 92 -4.85 6.63 38.37
C ILE A 92 -5.97 5.96 37.57
N ASP A 93 -5.62 5.21 36.52
CA ASP A 93 -6.56 4.52 35.65
C ASP A 93 -6.57 2.99 35.88
N ALA A 94 -7.25 2.25 35.00
CA ALA A 94 -7.41 0.80 35.12
C ALA A 94 -6.17 -0.02 34.67
N THR A 95 -4.96 0.56 34.63
CA THR A 95 -3.76 -0.12 34.10
C THR A 95 -3.43 -1.37 34.90
N LEU A 96 -3.39 -1.28 36.24
CA LEU A 96 -3.07 -2.41 37.10
C LEU A 96 -4.08 -3.56 36.94
N SER A 97 -5.38 -3.24 36.94
CA SER A 97 -6.43 -4.26 36.86
C SER A 97 -6.45 -4.97 35.51
N LYS A 98 -6.34 -4.21 34.40
CA LYS A 98 -6.23 -4.77 33.05
C LYS A 98 -4.95 -5.60 32.86
N THR A 99 -3.82 -5.14 33.39
CA THR A 99 -2.57 -5.89 33.32
C THR A 99 -2.68 -7.22 34.08
N LYS A 100 -3.30 -7.23 35.27
CA LYS A 100 -3.58 -8.46 36.03
C LYS A 100 -4.48 -9.40 35.23
N GLN A 101 -5.52 -8.88 34.58
CA GLN A 101 -6.42 -9.67 33.73
C GLN A 101 -5.66 -10.33 32.58
N TRP A 102 -4.88 -9.55 31.82
CA TRP A 102 -4.06 -10.06 30.73
C TRP A 102 -3.09 -11.15 31.20
N ARG A 103 -2.29 -10.83 32.22
CA ARG A 103 -1.32 -11.76 32.81
C ARG A 103 -1.95 -13.10 33.17
N ASN A 104 -3.11 -13.08 33.83
CA ASN A 104 -3.75 -14.30 34.30
C ASN A 104 -4.12 -15.24 33.15
N GLY A 105 -4.48 -14.70 31.98
CA GLY A 105 -4.75 -15.46 30.77
C GLY A 105 -3.49 -15.86 30.00
N ALA A 106 -2.51 -14.96 29.91
CA ALA A 106 -1.31 -15.11 29.09
C ALA A 106 -0.21 -15.97 29.75
N LYS A 107 -0.11 -15.99 31.09
CA LYS A 107 1.02 -16.60 31.84
C LYS A 107 1.36 -18.05 31.48
N LYS A 108 0.39 -18.81 30.97
CA LYS A 108 0.56 -20.24 30.61
C LYS A 108 1.31 -20.46 29.30
N TYR A 109 1.43 -19.43 28.45
CA TYR A 109 2.09 -19.51 27.15
C TYR A 109 3.54 -19.02 27.19
N TYR A 110 3.87 -18.16 28.16
CA TYR A 110 5.19 -17.57 28.31
C TYR A 110 6.07 -18.39 29.25
N ARG A 111 7.39 -18.32 29.07
CA ARG A 111 8.35 -19.01 29.95
C ARG A 111 8.19 -18.60 31.40
N SER A 112 8.06 -17.29 31.63
CA SER A 112 7.66 -16.71 32.89
C SER A 112 7.00 -15.37 32.65
N LEU A 113 6.11 -14.97 33.57
CA LEU A 113 5.44 -13.68 33.52
C LEU A 113 5.30 -13.16 34.95
N PHE A 114 6.05 -12.11 35.27
CA PHE A 114 6.04 -11.46 36.58
C PHE A 114 5.42 -10.07 36.49
N LEU A 115 4.84 -9.65 37.62
CA LEU A 115 4.23 -8.33 37.78
C LEU A 115 4.70 -7.76 39.12
N THR A 116 5.43 -6.66 39.07
CA THR A 116 5.93 -5.91 40.23
C THR A 116 5.27 -4.53 40.26
N THR A 117 4.92 -4.05 41.45
CA THR A 117 4.44 -2.67 41.67
C THR A 117 5.48 -1.91 42.50
N ASP A 118 5.49 -0.58 42.37
CA ASP A 118 6.23 0.32 43.26
C ASP A 118 7.77 0.16 43.22
N GLU A 119 8.31 -0.38 42.12
CA GLU A 119 9.75 -0.45 41.88
C GLU A 119 10.24 0.86 41.27
N ARG A 120 11.23 1.48 41.94
CA ARG A 120 11.79 2.79 41.54
C ARG A 120 12.82 2.65 40.43
N ASN A 121 13.75 1.69 40.55
CA ASN A 121 14.76 1.43 39.52
C ASN A 121 14.43 0.11 38.80
N TRP A 122 13.33 0.15 38.05
CA TRP A 122 12.79 -1.04 37.41
C TRP A 122 13.70 -1.56 36.30
N GLU A 123 14.46 -0.67 35.64
CA GLU A 123 15.42 -1.03 34.61
C GLU A 123 16.56 -1.88 35.17
N GLU A 124 17.13 -1.50 36.32
CA GLU A 124 18.19 -2.30 36.97
C GLU A 124 17.65 -3.66 37.42
N GLU A 125 16.51 -3.67 38.09
CA GLU A 125 15.89 -4.92 38.56
C GLU A 125 15.60 -5.87 37.39
N ALA A 126 15.10 -5.34 36.27
CA ALA A 126 14.86 -6.09 35.05
C ALA A 126 16.16 -6.63 34.42
N LEU A 127 17.21 -5.81 34.38
CA LEU A 127 18.52 -6.20 33.85
C LEU A 127 19.15 -7.33 34.68
N VAL A 128 19.10 -7.20 36.01
CA VAL A 128 19.58 -8.23 36.95
C VAL A 128 18.79 -9.52 36.80
N LYS A 129 17.46 -9.46 36.73
CA LYS A 129 16.62 -10.64 36.48
C LYS A 129 16.92 -11.30 35.15
N ALA A 130 17.11 -10.54 34.08
CA ALA A 130 17.46 -11.08 32.77
C ALA A 130 18.78 -11.86 32.83
N ARG A 131 19.81 -11.30 33.48
CA ARG A 131 21.10 -11.96 33.72
C ARG A 131 20.96 -13.23 34.56
N ASN A 132 20.23 -13.17 35.67
CA ASN A 132 20.01 -14.32 36.56
C ASN A 132 19.28 -15.48 35.85
N ASN A 133 18.37 -15.16 34.93
CA ASN A 133 17.67 -16.15 34.11
C ASN A 133 18.45 -16.59 32.87
N ARG A 134 19.70 -16.13 32.70
CA ARG A 134 20.57 -16.43 31.55
C ARG A 134 19.90 -16.08 30.22
N ALA A 135 19.12 -14.99 30.19
CA ALA A 135 18.59 -14.46 28.95
C ALA A 135 19.75 -13.96 28.09
N LYS A 136 19.72 -14.28 26.78
CA LYS A 136 20.69 -13.78 25.82
C LYS A 136 20.40 -12.34 25.43
N TYR A 137 19.13 -11.96 25.42
CA TYR A 137 18.69 -10.62 25.08
C TYR A 137 17.74 -10.08 26.14
N VAL A 138 17.75 -8.77 26.34
CA VAL A 138 16.72 -8.05 27.10
C VAL A 138 16.19 -6.88 26.28
N LEU A 139 14.87 -6.77 26.15
CA LEU A 139 14.17 -5.68 25.48
C LEU A 139 13.43 -4.83 26.52
N PHE A 140 13.77 -3.55 26.60
CA PHE A 140 13.11 -2.57 27.48
C PHE A 140 12.00 -1.84 26.72
N LEU A 141 10.78 -1.94 27.23
CA LEU A 141 9.58 -1.31 26.68
C LEU A 141 8.85 -0.46 27.72
N LYS A 142 8.13 0.54 27.23
CA LYS A 142 7.11 1.29 27.95
C LYS A 142 5.78 1.06 27.25
N GLY A 143 4.67 1.27 27.95
CA GLY A 143 3.33 1.21 27.34
C GLY A 143 3.12 2.21 26.20
N ASP A 144 4.04 3.17 26.05
CA ASP A 144 4.16 4.13 24.96
C ASP A 144 4.60 3.52 23.61
N HIS A 145 5.17 2.31 23.61
CA HIS A 145 5.77 1.67 22.44
C HIS A 145 4.83 0.63 21.81
N LEU A 146 4.22 0.97 20.67
CA LEU A 146 3.38 0.04 19.89
C LEU A 146 4.17 -0.60 18.76
N LEU A 147 4.71 -1.80 19.00
CA LEU A 147 5.51 -2.55 18.03
C LEU A 147 4.61 -3.26 16.99
N THR A 148 4.32 -2.62 15.87
CA THR A 148 3.43 -3.18 14.84
C THR A 148 4.13 -4.22 13.95
N ASN A 149 5.46 -4.19 13.86
CA ASN A 149 6.22 -5.18 13.11
C ASN A 149 6.46 -6.44 13.94
N HIS A 150 5.75 -7.52 13.62
CA HIS A 150 5.87 -8.80 14.34
C HIS A 150 7.28 -9.43 14.25
N ARG A 151 8.09 -9.09 13.24
CA ARG A 151 9.45 -9.63 13.03
C ARG A 151 10.57 -8.81 13.67
N ILE A 152 10.23 -7.74 14.41
CA ILE A 152 11.19 -6.77 14.96
C ILE A 152 12.37 -7.41 15.69
N LEU A 153 12.12 -8.43 16.52
CA LEU A 153 13.15 -9.11 17.28
C LEU A 153 14.17 -9.79 16.36
N ARG A 154 13.72 -10.50 15.31
CA ARG A 154 14.61 -11.17 14.35
C ARG A 154 15.47 -10.15 13.60
N VAL A 155 14.87 -9.03 13.19
CA VAL A 155 15.57 -7.97 12.46
C VAL A 155 16.65 -7.34 13.34
N LEU A 156 16.30 -6.87 14.53
CA LEU A 156 17.24 -6.18 15.42
C LEU A 156 18.34 -7.12 15.95
N MET A 157 17.99 -8.35 16.36
CA MET A 157 18.99 -9.35 16.77
C MET A 157 19.94 -9.71 15.62
N GLY A 158 19.44 -9.75 14.39
CA GLY A 158 20.24 -10.02 13.18
C GLY A 158 21.32 -8.97 12.90
N LYS A 159 21.16 -7.73 13.42
CA LYS A 159 22.16 -6.67 13.30
C LYS A 159 23.40 -6.88 14.16
N LYS A 160 23.35 -7.82 15.12
CA LYS A 160 24.47 -8.20 16.01
C LYS A 160 25.11 -6.99 16.70
N LYS A 161 24.29 -6.06 17.17
CA LYS A 161 24.72 -4.88 17.94
C LYS A 161 24.51 -5.13 19.42
N LEU A 162 25.40 -4.60 20.27
CA LEU A 162 25.28 -4.72 21.72
C LEU A 162 24.00 -4.05 22.23
N GLY A 163 23.77 -2.79 21.82
CA GLY A 163 22.54 -2.06 22.12
C GLY A 163 21.96 -1.43 20.86
N ILE A 164 20.72 -1.77 20.53
CA ILE A 164 20.03 -1.27 19.34
C ILE A 164 18.57 -0.97 19.64
N ALA A 165 18.05 0.09 19.04
CA ALA A 165 16.66 0.47 19.09
C ALA A 165 16.04 0.56 17.68
N PRO A 166 14.75 0.23 17.54
CA PRO A 166 13.98 0.62 16.38
C PRO A 166 13.59 2.10 16.46
N LEU A 167 13.66 2.82 15.34
CA LEU A 167 13.00 4.12 15.21
C LEU A 167 11.48 3.91 15.13
N LEU A 168 10.75 4.33 16.17
CA LEU A 168 9.29 4.31 16.18
C LEU A 168 8.72 5.65 15.71
N PHE A 169 7.63 5.59 14.94
CA PHE A 169 7.01 6.79 14.37
C PHE A 169 6.11 7.50 15.39
N ALA A 170 6.31 8.80 15.57
CA ALA A 170 5.50 9.65 16.42
C ALA A 170 4.43 10.40 15.60
N PRO A 171 3.17 9.93 15.54
CA PRO A 171 2.16 10.46 14.63
C PRO A 171 1.68 11.87 15.00
N PHE A 172 1.92 12.31 16.24
CA PHE A 172 1.47 13.59 16.77
C PHE A 172 2.60 14.60 16.99
N GLY A 173 3.73 14.40 16.30
CA GLY A 173 4.90 15.29 16.40
C GLY A 173 5.57 15.23 17.77
N ASP A 174 5.45 14.11 18.50
CA ASP A 174 6.22 13.91 19.72
C ASP A 174 7.71 13.97 19.41
N PRO A 175 8.51 14.63 20.25
CA PRO A 175 9.95 14.67 20.05
C PRO A 175 10.50 13.24 20.06
N PRO A 176 11.41 12.89 19.13
CA PRO A 176 12.01 11.57 19.12
C PRO A 176 12.79 11.32 20.42
N THR A 177 12.88 10.06 20.86
CA THR A 177 13.65 9.69 22.06
C THR A 177 15.14 9.99 21.91
N VAL A 178 15.62 10.16 20.68
CA VAL A 178 16.98 10.55 20.33
C VAL A 178 16.97 11.62 19.24
N PHE A 179 17.89 12.59 19.33
CA PHE A 179 18.09 13.57 18.28
C PHE A 179 18.69 12.93 17.03
N VAL A 180 17.95 13.00 15.93
CA VAL A 180 18.35 12.52 14.60
C VAL A 180 18.01 13.56 13.54
N SER A 181 18.57 13.42 12.33
CA SER A 181 18.23 14.31 11.23
C SER A 181 16.76 14.16 10.82
N GLU A 182 16.16 15.22 10.28
CA GLU A 182 14.79 15.17 9.78
C GLU A 182 14.63 14.14 8.64
N ASN A 183 15.64 13.99 7.79
CA ASN A 183 15.68 12.99 6.73
C ASN A 183 15.66 11.56 7.28
N TYR A 184 16.40 11.29 8.37
CA TYR A 184 16.39 10.00 9.02
C TYR A 184 15.04 9.74 9.72
N ASN A 185 14.49 10.74 10.41
CA ASN A 185 13.21 10.63 11.10
C ASN A 185 12.03 10.41 10.13
N SER A 186 12.06 11.10 8.98
CA SER A 186 11.08 10.94 7.89
C SER A 186 11.36 9.74 6.97
N ARG A 187 12.38 8.93 7.28
CA ARG A 187 12.82 7.76 6.49
C ARG A 187 13.16 8.08 5.03
N LYS A 188 13.58 9.32 4.73
CA LYS A 188 14.22 9.68 3.45
C LYS A 188 15.64 9.13 3.38
N GLU A 189 16.30 9.02 4.52
CA GLU A 189 17.57 8.32 4.70
C GLU A 189 17.31 7.02 5.47
N ILE A 190 17.61 5.88 4.85
CA ILE A 190 17.30 4.55 5.40
C ILE A 190 18.62 3.84 5.72
N SER A 191 18.89 3.61 7.00
CA SER A 191 20.12 2.97 7.48
C SER A 191 20.03 2.58 8.96
N THR A 192 21.04 1.88 9.48
CA THR A 192 21.31 1.79 10.92
C THR A 192 22.41 2.80 11.28
N ILE A 193 22.14 3.71 12.23
CA ILE A 193 23.11 4.73 12.66
C ILE A 193 23.53 4.55 14.11
N GLU A 194 24.73 5.00 14.44
CA GLU A 194 25.19 5.13 15.83
C GLU A 194 24.60 6.40 16.45
N VAL A 195 24.16 6.31 17.71
CA VAL A 195 23.55 7.42 18.46
C VAL A 195 24.30 7.70 19.76
N LYS A 196 24.37 8.98 20.13
CA LYS A 196 25.08 9.46 21.32
C LYS A 196 24.30 9.34 22.62
N MET A 197 22.99 9.09 22.51
CA MET A 197 22.07 8.96 23.64
C MET A 197 21.49 7.55 23.65
N VAL A 198 21.13 7.07 24.83
CA VAL A 198 20.47 5.77 24.99
C VAL A 198 19.10 5.84 24.31
N PRO A 199 18.87 5.08 23.23
CA PRO A 199 17.60 5.13 22.53
C PRO A 199 16.54 4.28 23.24
N GLU A 200 15.27 4.63 23.05
CA GLU A 200 14.13 3.83 23.53
C GLU A 200 13.17 3.54 22.36
N PRO A 201 12.59 2.30 22.27
CA PRO A 201 12.87 1.14 23.12
C PRO A 201 14.25 0.52 22.85
N LEU A 202 14.85 -0.14 23.85
CA LEU A 202 16.23 -0.65 23.75
C LEU A 202 16.28 -2.18 23.82
N LEU A 203 16.89 -2.80 22.80
CA LEU A 203 17.28 -4.22 22.82
C LEU A 203 18.78 -4.31 23.15
N LEU A 204 19.12 -5.06 24.20
CA LEU A 204 20.50 -5.36 24.58
C LEU A 204 20.85 -6.83 24.35
N ASP A 205 22.03 -7.09 23.79
CA ASP A 205 22.66 -8.41 23.71
C ASP A 205 23.50 -8.68 24.97
N LEU A 206 22.96 -9.49 25.87
CA LEU A 206 23.60 -9.89 27.12
C LEU A 206 24.64 -11.01 26.94
N SER A 207 24.77 -11.61 25.74
CA SER A 207 25.88 -12.54 25.47
C SER A 207 27.19 -11.84 25.15
N ASN A 208 27.14 -10.55 24.84
CA ASN A 208 28.34 -9.75 24.71
C ASN A 208 28.96 -9.50 26.10
N SER A 209 30.26 -9.78 26.25
CA SER A 209 30.98 -9.57 27.51
C SER A 209 30.89 -8.13 27.99
N ASP A 210 30.87 -7.15 27.09
CA ASP A 210 30.82 -5.73 27.45
C ASP A 210 29.49 -5.35 28.10
N ALA A 211 28.42 -6.12 27.84
CA ALA A 211 27.12 -5.91 28.46
C ALA A 211 27.15 -6.15 29.98
N SER A 212 28.16 -6.83 30.55
CA SER A 212 28.28 -7.00 32.00
C SER A 212 28.58 -5.70 32.75
N PHE A 213 29.11 -4.69 32.06
CA PHE A 213 29.47 -3.41 32.66
C PHE A 213 28.33 -2.38 32.65
N LEU A 214 27.26 -2.66 31.91
CA LEU A 214 26.10 -1.79 31.84
C LEU A 214 25.25 -1.93 33.11
N THR A 215 24.81 -0.80 33.67
CA THR A 215 24.04 -0.74 34.92
C THR A 215 23.20 0.52 34.96
N PHE A 216 21.97 0.40 35.45
CA PHE A 216 21.06 1.51 35.75
C PHE A 216 21.17 1.95 37.22
N SER A 217 22.02 1.31 38.03
CA SER A 217 22.27 1.65 39.43
C SER A 217 23.66 2.28 39.63
N SER A 218 23.68 3.48 40.23
CA SER A 218 24.90 4.26 40.49
C SER A 218 25.83 3.57 41.48
N GLY A 219 25.27 2.81 42.43
CA GLY A 219 26.04 2.02 43.40
C GLY A 219 26.92 0.94 42.78
N ASN A 220 26.66 0.55 41.53
CA ASN A 220 27.47 -0.39 40.77
C ASN A 220 28.63 0.29 40.01
N LEU A 221 28.72 1.62 40.03
CA LEU A 221 29.76 2.40 39.32
C LEU A 221 30.83 2.91 40.29
N TYR A 222 32.06 2.42 40.12
CA TYR A 222 33.20 2.88 40.92
C TYR A 222 33.50 4.37 40.67
N GLY A 223 33.53 5.18 41.72
CA GLY A 223 33.82 6.62 41.61
C GLY A 223 32.70 7.47 41.00
N TYR A 224 31.45 6.98 41.00
CA TYR A 224 30.28 7.81 40.71
C TYR A 224 30.11 8.86 41.82
N SER A 225 30.08 10.14 41.46
CA SER A 225 30.03 11.25 42.42
C SER A 225 28.61 11.45 42.95
N LYS A 226 28.47 11.95 44.18
CA LYS A 226 27.16 12.41 44.71
C LYS A 226 26.56 13.59 43.93
N ASN A 227 27.37 14.26 43.12
CA ASN A 227 26.93 15.36 42.26
C ASN A 227 26.47 14.88 40.87
N ASP A 228 26.68 13.60 40.53
CA ASP A 228 26.22 13.01 39.28
C ASP A 228 24.71 12.68 39.37
N SER A 229 24.04 12.57 38.23
CA SER A 229 22.60 12.29 38.19
C SER A 229 22.29 10.87 38.66
N GLU A 230 21.38 10.73 39.63
CA GLU A 230 20.87 9.43 40.10
C GLU A 230 19.73 8.88 39.21
N GLU A 231 19.36 9.57 38.13
CA GLU A 231 18.37 9.10 37.17
C GLU A 231 18.86 7.84 36.44
N PRO A 232 18.12 6.71 36.45
CA PRO A 232 18.58 5.43 35.90
C PRO A 232 19.16 5.50 34.48
N ASN A 233 18.50 6.22 33.57
CA ASN A 233 18.97 6.39 32.19
C ASN A 233 20.29 7.18 32.09
N ALA A 234 20.52 8.14 32.99
CA ALA A 234 21.77 8.90 33.05
C ALA A 234 22.92 8.04 33.61
N VAL A 235 22.62 7.22 34.63
CA VAL A 235 23.55 6.22 35.16
C VAL A 235 23.93 5.21 34.08
N PHE A 236 22.94 4.70 33.34
CA PHE A 236 23.18 3.74 32.25
C PHE A 236 24.02 4.33 31.12
N ALA A 237 23.71 5.55 30.67
CA ALA A 237 24.53 6.26 29.69
C ALA A 237 25.98 6.47 30.18
N ASN A 238 26.18 6.78 31.45
CA ASN A 238 27.50 6.92 32.05
C ASN A 238 28.25 5.57 32.13
N SER A 239 27.55 4.48 32.45
CA SER A 239 28.13 3.13 32.47
C SER A 239 28.66 2.73 31.09
N ALA A 240 27.90 3.04 30.03
CA ALA A 240 28.28 2.78 28.65
C ALA A 240 29.47 3.65 28.18
N SER A 241 29.47 4.94 28.52
CA SER A 241 30.49 5.89 28.06
C SER A 241 31.87 5.59 28.65
N ARG A 242 31.95 5.08 29.88
CA ARG A 242 33.21 4.66 30.53
C ARG A 242 33.97 3.59 29.75
N LEU A 243 33.28 2.81 28.92
CA LEU A 243 33.85 1.75 28.09
C LEU A 243 33.68 1.99 26.59
N ASN A 244 33.27 3.21 26.20
CA ASN A 244 32.97 3.55 24.82
C ASN A 244 32.01 2.56 24.14
N ILE A 245 30.98 2.10 24.87
CA ILE A 245 29.97 1.20 24.31
C ILE A 245 28.99 2.03 23.46
N PRO A 246 28.90 1.80 22.14
CA PRO A 246 28.01 2.55 21.27
C PRO A 246 26.57 1.99 21.30
N PHE A 247 25.60 2.87 21.06
CA PHE A 247 24.21 2.51 20.83
C PHE A 247 23.82 2.76 19.39
N PHE A 248 22.89 1.97 18.87
CA PHE A 248 22.43 2.07 17.49
C PHE A 248 20.93 2.31 17.41
N LEU A 249 20.51 3.02 16.38
CA LEU A 249 19.12 3.23 16.02
C LEU A 249 18.92 2.75 14.58
N ASP A 250 17.82 2.06 14.32
CA ASP A 250 17.52 1.47 13.01
C ASP A 250 16.18 1.96 12.46
N ASN A 251 16.15 2.40 11.20
CA ASN A 251 14.92 2.81 10.51
C ASN A 251 14.68 2.06 9.19
N GLU A 252 15.37 0.94 8.95
CA GLU A 252 15.27 0.15 7.72
C GLU A 252 13.85 -0.35 7.47
N TYR A 253 13.13 -0.68 8.55
CA TYR A 253 11.73 -1.07 8.51
C TYR A 253 10.86 -0.09 9.29
N PHE A 254 9.56 -0.07 8.95
CA PHE A 254 8.57 0.52 9.83
C PHE A 254 8.33 -0.43 11.00
N TYR A 255 8.74 -0.05 12.20
CA TYR A 255 8.70 -0.92 13.38
C TYR A 255 7.46 -0.73 14.25
N GLY A 256 6.84 0.45 14.20
CA GLY A 256 5.73 0.76 15.07
C GLY A 256 5.56 2.24 15.38
N TYR A 257 4.71 2.50 16.36
CA TYR A 257 4.35 3.85 16.79
C TYR A 257 4.86 4.13 18.20
N PHE A 258 5.20 5.39 18.44
CA PHE A 258 5.54 5.92 19.76
C PHE A 258 4.56 7.03 20.14
N PHE A 259 4.14 7.00 21.40
CA PHE A 259 3.29 8.02 21.99
C PHE A 259 3.92 8.54 23.26
N ASN A 260 4.33 9.80 23.28
CA ASN A 260 4.79 10.38 24.53
C ASN A 260 3.59 10.75 25.39
N HIS A 261 3.11 9.81 26.21
CA HIS A 261 1.93 10.05 27.06
C HIS A 261 2.20 11.10 28.14
N SER A 262 3.44 11.33 28.55
CA SER A 262 3.79 12.31 29.58
C SER A 262 3.47 13.76 29.20
N LEU A 263 3.36 14.06 27.90
CA LEU A 263 3.11 15.43 27.39
C LEU A 263 1.63 15.80 27.34
N ARG A 264 0.71 14.89 27.69
CA ARG A 264 -0.73 15.04 27.42
C ARG A 264 -1.60 14.60 28.59
N SER A 265 -2.79 15.19 28.71
CA SER A 265 -3.80 14.69 29.63
C SER A 265 -4.31 13.31 29.18
N LEU A 266 -4.84 12.51 30.13
CA LEU A 266 -5.38 11.18 29.83
C LEU A 266 -6.49 11.18 28.78
N ASP A 267 -7.28 12.25 28.72
CA ASP A 267 -8.34 12.38 27.71
C ASP A 267 -7.76 12.53 26.30
N ILE A 268 -6.75 13.40 26.15
CA ILE A 268 -6.06 13.60 24.88
C ILE A 268 -5.36 12.31 24.46
N GLN A 269 -4.68 11.62 25.37
CA GLN A 269 -4.03 10.32 25.09
C GLN A 269 -5.02 9.28 24.53
N ARG A 270 -6.20 9.15 25.14
CA ARG A 270 -7.26 8.24 24.68
C ARG A 270 -7.77 8.60 23.29
N LYS A 271 -7.99 9.90 23.05
CA LYS A 271 -8.43 10.43 21.75
C LYS A 271 -7.38 10.17 20.67
N SER A 272 -6.12 10.52 20.95
CA SER A 272 -4.95 10.28 20.09
C SER A 272 -4.84 8.84 19.61
N LEU A 273 -4.94 7.86 20.50
CA LEU A 273 -4.93 6.44 20.11
C LEU A 273 -6.07 6.10 19.15
N ARG A 274 -7.30 6.55 19.44
CA ARG A 274 -8.45 6.27 18.58
C ARG A 274 -8.31 6.90 17.20
N TYR A 275 -7.74 8.11 17.12
CA TYR A 275 -7.44 8.76 15.84
C TYR A 275 -6.39 7.99 15.05
N LEU A 276 -5.31 7.53 15.70
CA LEU A 276 -4.34 6.67 15.01
C LEU A 276 -5.02 5.43 14.43
N LEU A 277 -5.85 4.76 15.21
CA LEU A 277 -6.53 3.54 14.77
C LEU A 277 -7.52 3.81 13.63
N ALA A 278 -8.27 4.91 13.71
CA ALA A 278 -9.16 5.34 12.64
C ALA A 278 -8.38 5.66 11.35
N ASP A 279 -7.26 6.37 11.43
CA ASP A 279 -6.40 6.65 10.28
C ASP A 279 -5.74 5.37 9.74
N TRP A 280 -5.35 4.44 10.61
CA TRP A 280 -4.80 3.14 10.19
C TRP A 280 -5.84 2.31 9.42
N ILE A 281 -7.07 2.21 9.92
CA ILE A 281 -8.19 1.58 9.18
C ILE A 281 -8.38 2.29 7.83
N SER A 282 -8.36 3.63 7.84
CA SER A 282 -8.52 4.44 6.63
C SER A 282 -7.46 4.14 5.57
N ASN A 283 -6.20 3.95 5.98
CA ASN A 283 -5.07 3.67 5.08
C ASN A 283 -5.01 2.22 4.59
N THR A 284 -5.24 1.25 5.47
CA THR A 284 -4.92 -0.17 5.24
C THR A 284 -6.12 -1.09 5.06
N GLY A 285 -7.35 -0.55 5.23
CA GLY A 285 -8.59 -1.30 5.19
C GLY A 285 -8.90 -2.02 6.51
N LEU A 286 -9.87 -2.93 6.49
CA LEU A 286 -10.23 -3.81 7.61
C LEU A 286 -9.19 -4.93 7.79
N MET A 287 -7.93 -4.57 8.04
CA MET A 287 -7.04 -5.53 8.71
C MET A 287 -7.46 -5.61 10.18
N PRO A 288 -7.54 -6.81 10.78
CA PRO A 288 -7.88 -6.92 12.18
C PRO A 288 -6.88 -6.10 12.99
N ILE A 289 -7.35 -5.05 13.65
CA ILE A 289 -6.52 -4.31 14.59
C ILE A 289 -6.11 -5.33 15.66
N VAL A 290 -4.83 -5.66 15.67
CA VAL A 290 -4.29 -6.68 16.56
C VAL A 290 -4.52 -6.23 18.00
N HIS A 291 -5.46 -6.88 18.66
CA HIS A 291 -5.74 -6.69 20.07
C HIS A 291 -5.58 -8.01 20.81
N SER A 292 -5.33 -7.90 22.11
CA SER A 292 -5.14 -9.03 23.00
C SER A 292 -6.35 -9.95 22.99
N SER A 293 -6.09 -11.25 23.05
CA SER A 293 -7.11 -12.27 23.22
C SER A 293 -7.74 -12.26 24.62
N PHE A 294 -7.12 -11.55 25.58
CA PHE A 294 -7.53 -11.54 26.99
C PHE A 294 -8.14 -10.22 27.45
N LEU A 295 -8.04 -9.16 26.64
CA LEU A 295 -8.55 -7.83 26.96
C LEU A 295 -9.54 -7.35 25.89
N LYS A 296 -10.66 -6.80 26.36
CA LYS A 296 -11.62 -6.14 25.47
C LYS A 296 -11.14 -4.74 25.10
N VAL A 297 -11.40 -4.34 23.86
CA VAL A 297 -11.26 -2.96 23.42
C VAL A 297 -12.34 -2.11 24.08
N SER A 298 -11.97 -0.90 24.50
CA SER A 298 -12.90 0.09 25.08
C SER A 298 -13.20 1.17 24.05
N TYR A 299 -14.48 1.42 23.81
CA TYR A 299 -14.97 2.45 22.89
C TYR A 299 -15.63 3.60 23.67
N PRO A 300 -15.59 4.84 23.14
CA PRO A 300 -16.37 5.93 23.69
C PRO A 300 -17.87 5.62 23.64
N LYS A 301 -18.64 6.26 24.52
CA LYS A 301 -20.10 6.20 24.45
C LYS A 301 -20.56 6.89 23.16
N PRO A 302 -21.43 6.27 22.34
CA PRO A 302 -21.97 6.91 21.15
C PRO A 302 -22.67 8.25 21.48
N SER A 303 -22.41 9.26 20.68
CA SER A 303 -22.92 10.63 20.83
C SER A 303 -23.37 11.18 19.48
N LEU A 304 -24.43 11.98 19.49
CA LEU A 304 -24.85 12.80 18.35
C LEU A 304 -24.18 14.18 18.33
N PHE A 305 -23.30 14.48 19.30
CA PHE A 305 -22.55 15.74 19.36
C PHE A 305 -23.43 17.00 19.23
N GLY A 306 -24.61 16.98 19.86
CA GLY A 306 -25.52 18.13 19.89
C GLY A 306 -26.34 18.36 18.61
N VAL A 307 -26.33 17.42 17.65
CA VAL A 307 -27.26 17.44 16.50
C VAL A 307 -28.39 16.43 16.66
N ASP A 308 -29.47 16.58 15.90
CA ASP A 308 -30.62 15.68 15.98
C ASP A 308 -30.32 14.32 15.35
N LYS A 309 -29.52 14.33 14.27
CA LYS A 309 -29.18 13.12 13.52
C LYS A 309 -27.89 13.29 12.73
N ILE A 310 -27.13 12.21 12.63
CA ILE A 310 -25.93 12.10 11.79
C ILE A 310 -26.20 11.03 10.74
N TYR A 311 -26.18 11.41 9.47
CA TYR A 311 -26.37 10.53 8.31
C TYR A 311 -25.02 10.14 7.74
N VAL A 312 -24.89 8.87 7.35
CA VAL A 312 -23.73 8.36 6.61
C VAL A 312 -24.23 7.74 5.32
N ILE A 313 -23.91 8.37 4.19
CA ILE A 313 -24.32 7.95 2.85
C ILE A 313 -23.44 6.79 2.41
N ASN A 314 -24.04 5.70 1.95
CA ASN A 314 -23.31 4.53 1.42
C ASN A 314 -24.14 3.80 0.36
N LEU A 315 -23.47 3.35 -0.69
CA LEU A 315 -24.05 2.46 -1.70
C LEU A 315 -24.15 1.03 -1.14
N GLU A 316 -25.31 0.37 -1.23
CA GLU A 316 -25.51 -0.98 -0.68
C GLU A 316 -24.53 -2.03 -1.20
N ARG A 317 -24.06 -1.87 -2.44
CA ARG A 317 -23.05 -2.77 -3.03
C ARG A 317 -21.64 -2.57 -2.47
N ARG A 318 -21.38 -1.47 -1.75
CA ARG A 318 -20.09 -1.10 -1.14
C ARG A 318 -20.03 -1.50 0.33
N ASN A 319 -20.24 -2.80 0.59
CA ASN A 319 -20.20 -3.35 1.95
C ASN A 319 -18.81 -3.19 2.60
N GLU A 320 -17.75 -3.24 1.80
CA GLU A 320 -16.37 -3.05 2.26
C GLU A 320 -16.13 -1.64 2.84
N ARG A 321 -16.69 -0.59 2.21
CA ARG A 321 -16.62 0.79 2.71
C ARG A 321 -17.47 0.97 3.96
N LYS A 322 -18.66 0.36 3.94
CA LYS A 322 -19.58 0.36 5.08
C LYS A 322 -18.94 -0.22 6.33
N GLU A 323 -18.41 -1.44 6.26
CA GLU A 323 -17.77 -2.12 7.39
C GLU A 323 -16.59 -1.31 7.95
N LYS A 324 -15.80 -0.70 7.05
CA LYS A 324 -14.65 0.13 7.41
C LYS A 324 -15.08 1.37 8.17
N MET A 325 -16.05 2.11 7.62
CA MET A 325 -16.60 3.31 8.24
C MET A 325 -17.34 3.00 9.55
N MET A 326 -17.98 1.83 9.68
CA MET A 326 -18.58 1.38 10.95
C MET A 326 -17.56 1.36 12.10
N GLU A 327 -16.39 0.76 11.88
CA GLU A 327 -15.36 0.69 12.93
C GLU A 327 -14.71 2.06 13.20
N ILE A 328 -14.52 2.90 12.17
CA ILE A 328 -14.04 4.28 12.34
C ILE A 328 -15.01 5.09 13.20
N LEU A 329 -16.30 5.12 12.88
CA LEU A 329 -17.31 5.89 13.62
C LEU A 329 -17.46 5.40 15.07
N LYS A 330 -17.32 4.09 15.28
CA LYS A 330 -17.31 3.47 16.62
C LYS A 330 -16.08 3.85 17.44
N LEU A 331 -14.90 3.92 16.83
CA LEU A 331 -13.67 4.44 17.49
C LEU A 331 -13.82 5.92 17.86
N MET A 332 -14.47 6.71 17.00
CA MET A 332 -14.72 8.14 17.20
C MET A 332 -15.90 8.44 18.13
N GLY A 333 -16.78 7.48 18.39
CA GLY A 333 -17.92 7.65 19.28
C GLY A 333 -19.11 8.35 18.64
N PHE A 334 -19.24 8.28 17.32
CA PHE A 334 -20.43 8.78 16.64
C PHE A 334 -21.60 7.82 16.83
N GLN A 335 -22.74 8.37 17.23
CA GLN A 335 -24.04 7.79 16.96
C GLN A 335 -24.48 8.26 15.58
N TYR A 336 -24.91 7.34 14.72
CA TYR A 336 -25.23 7.67 13.33
C TYR A 336 -26.34 6.79 12.77
N THR A 337 -26.86 7.17 11.61
CA THR A 337 -27.86 6.42 10.83
C THR A 337 -27.32 6.19 9.42
N TRP A 338 -27.34 4.94 8.97
CA TRP A 338 -27.02 4.60 7.59
C TRP A 338 -28.07 5.17 6.65
N TRP A 339 -27.60 5.85 5.61
CA TRP A 339 -28.42 6.37 4.53
C TRP A 339 -28.13 5.60 3.25
N LYS A 340 -29.14 4.89 2.74
CA LYS A 340 -29.04 4.15 1.49
C LYS A 340 -28.89 5.13 0.33
N ALA A 341 -27.70 5.17 -0.26
CA ALA A 341 -27.44 5.98 -1.43
C ALA A 341 -28.21 5.45 -2.65
N THR A 342 -28.55 6.37 -3.56
CA THR A 342 -29.11 6.04 -4.87
C THR A 342 -28.00 5.56 -5.79
N ASP A 343 -28.09 4.34 -6.28
CA ASP A 343 -27.10 3.80 -7.21
C ASP A 343 -27.34 4.37 -8.62
N GLY A 344 -26.38 5.15 -9.11
CA GLY A 344 -26.40 5.69 -10.47
C GLY A 344 -26.53 4.62 -11.56
N GLN A 345 -26.06 3.39 -11.32
CA GLN A 345 -26.17 2.30 -12.29
C GLN A 345 -27.61 1.76 -12.44
N HIS A 346 -28.50 2.09 -11.51
CA HIS A 346 -29.87 1.59 -11.46
C HIS A 346 -30.93 2.70 -11.51
N LEU A 347 -30.61 3.86 -12.10
CA LEU A 347 -31.53 5.01 -12.22
C LEU A 347 -32.85 4.67 -12.93
N ASN A 348 -32.90 3.65 -13.80
CA ASN A 348 -34.15 3.28 -14.48
C ASN A 348 -35.21 2.72 -13.52
N SER A 349 -34.80 2.21 -12.35
CA SER A 349 -35.71 1.74 -11.28
C SER A 349 -36.00 2.81 -10.23
N GLU A 350 -35.44 4.01 -10.39
CA GLU A 350 -35.53 5.08 -9.41
C GLU A 350 -36.79 5.94 -9.65
N PRO A 351 -37.76 5.99 -8.72
CA PRO A 351 -39.00 6.75 -8.90
C PRO A 351 -38.81 8.24 -9.20
N LEU A 352 -37.75 8.85 -8.68
CA LEU A 352 -37.46 10.27 -8.92
C LEU A 352 -36.85 10.54 -10.30
N SER A 353 -36.39 9.51 -11.03
CA SER A 353 -35.66 9.66 -12.30
C SER A 353 -36.48 10.25 -13.44
N SER A 354 -37.79 9.97 -13.50
CA SER A 354 -38.65 10.35 -14.63
C SER A 354 -38.97 11.85 -14.69
N GLY A 355 -38.72 12.59 -13.61
CA GLY A 355 -38.95 14.04 -13.54
C GLY A 355 -37.69 14.90 -13.70
N ILE A 356 -36.53 14.27 -13.84
CA ILE A 356 -35.24 14.98 -13.87
C ILE A 356 -35.02 15.66 -15.21
N LYS A 357 -34.71 16.95 -15.17
CA LYS A 357 -34.23 17.72 -16.33
C LYS A 357 -32.89 18.34 -15.98
N PHE A 358 -31.89 18.11 -16.82
CA PHE A 358 -30.57 18.72 -16.66
C PHE A 358 -30.63 20.21 -16.99
N LEU A 359 -29.78 21.01 -16.34
CA LEU A 359 -29.66 22.41 -16.71
C LEU A 359 -29.12 22.53 -18.16
N PRO A 360 -29.82 23.23 -19.08
CA PRO A 360 -29.36 23.39 -20.45
C PRO A 360 -27.97 24.03 -20.53
N GLY A 361 -27.07 23.43 -21.31
CA GLY A 361 -25.69 23.92 -21.45
C GLY A 361 -24.79 23.65 -20.24
N TYR A 362 -25.18 22.73 -19.34
CA TYR A 362 -24.27 22.20 -18.33
C TYR A 362 -23.17 21.35 -18.98
N GLU A 363 -21.92 21.65 -18.62
CA GLU A 363 -20.72 20.87 -18.92
C GLU A 363 -19.93 20.77 -17.62
N ASP A 364 -19.43 19.58 -17.28
CA ASP A 364 -18.53 19.39 -16.15
C ASP A 364 -17.38 20.43 -16.21
N PRO A 365 -17.11 21.20 -15.12
CA PRO A 365 -16.14 22.28 -15.16
C PRO A 365 -14.72 21.86 -15.54
N TYR A 366 -14.35 20.61 -15.25
CA TYR A 366 -13.00 20.07 -15.35
C TYR A 366 -12.79 19.26 -16.63
N TYR A 367 -13.74 18.39 -16.96
CA TYR A 367 -13.66 17.42 -18.05
C TYR A 367 -14.55 17.79 -19.25
N LYS A 368 -15.31 18.90 -19.19
CA LYS A 368 -16.16 19.40 -20.29
C LYS A 368 -17.10 18.33 -20.89
N ARG A 369 -17.60 17.45 -20.02
CA ARG A 369 -18.43 16.28 -20.36
C ARG A 369 -19.84 16.41 -19.77
N PRO A 370 -20.81 15.61 -20.26
CA PRO A 370 -22.15 15.54 -19.66
C PRO A 370 -22.11 14.89 -18.27
N MET A 371 -23.18 15.10 -17.50
CA MET A 371 -23.33 14.55 -16.15
C MET A 371 -23.38 13.02 -16.18
N LYS A 372 -22.69 12.35 -15.23
CA LYS A 372 -22.73 10.88 -15.09
C LYS A 372 -23.95 10.43 -14.32
N ALA A 373 -24.32 9.18 -14.54
CA ALA A 373 -25.38 8.53 -13.77
C ALA A 373 -25.08 8.50 -12.26
N GLY A 374 -23.80 8.34 -11.88
CA GLY A 374 -23.35 8.38 -10.49
C GLY A 374 -23.48 9.77 -9.85
N GLU A 375 -23.26 10.86 -10.60
CA GLU A 375 -23.47 12.23 -10.13
C GLU A 375 -24.96 12.51 -9.86
N VAL A 376 -25.86 11.96 -10.69
CA VAL A 376 -27.32 11.97 -10.43
C VAL A 376 -27.63 11.19 -9.14
N GLY A 377 -27.08 9.99 -9.00
CA GLY A 377 -27.30 9.14 -7.82
C GLY A 377 -26.83 9.80 -6.51
N CYS A 378 -25.66 10.43 -6.52
CA CYS A 378 -25.15 11.24 -5.41
C CYS A 378 -26.13 12.38 -5.09
N PHE A 379 -26.52 13.19 -6.08
CA PHE A 379 -27.46 14.30 -5.87
C PHE A 379 -28.78 13.83 -5.24
N LEU A 380 -29.38 12.77 -5.76
CA LEU A 380 -30.64 12.21 -5.25
C LEU A 380 -30.50 11.71 -3.80
N SER A 381 -29.33 11.20 -3.44
CA SER A 381 -29.04 10.75 -2.07
C SER A 381 -29.09 11.92 -1.08
N HIS A 382 -28.46 13.05 -1.40
CA HIS A 382 -28.54 14.27 -0.60
C HIS A 382 -29.93 14.89 -0.62
N TYR A 383 -30.57 14.96 -1.79
CA TYR A 383 -31.90 15.56 -1.96
C TYR A 383 -32.93 14.92 -1.01
N ARG A 384 -32.92 13.59 -0.89
CA ARG A 384 -33.83 12.90 0.04
C ARG A 384 -33.50 13.15 1.52
N ILE A 385 -32.24 13.36 1.87
CA ILE A 385 -31.89 13.79 3.24
C ILE A 385 -32.50 15.17 3.50
N TRP A 386 -32.42 16.10 2.54
CA TRP A 386 -33.04 17.41 2.69
C TRP A 386 -34.56 17.31 2.86
N GLN A 387 -35.22 16.43 2.11
CA GLN A 387 -36.64 16.11 2.29
C GLN A 387 -36.91 15.59 3.70
N GLU A 388 -36.15 14.60 4.18
CA GLU A 388 -36.34 14.06 5.53
C GLU A 388 -36.14 15.12 6.62
N VAL A 389 -35.12 15.97 6.49
CA VAL A 389 -34.84 17.05 7.45
C VAL A 389 -36.04 18.02 7.54
N SER A 390 -36.60 18.41 6.39
CA SER A 390 -37.77 19.30 6.34
C SER A 390 -39.02 18.60 6.86
N GLU A 391 -39.33 17.40 6.37
CA GLU A 391 -40.54 16.63 6.72
C GLU A 391 -40.59 16.25 8.20
N LYS A 392 -39.46 15.80 8.76
CA LYS A 392 -39.35 15.42 10.18
C LYS A 392 -39.02 16.59 11.10
N LYS A 393 -38.86 17.79 10.56
CA LYS A 393 -38.54 19.01 11.30
C LYS A 393 -37.30 18.86 12.19
N LEU A 394 -36.24 18.29 11.63
CA LEU A 394 -34.95 18.20 12.31
C LEU A 394 -34.29 19.58 12.26
N ASP A 395 -33.89 20.13 13.40
CA ASP A 395 -33.38 21.49 13.51
C ASP A 395 -31.96 21.60 12.96
N ARG A 396 -31.10 20.61 13.26
CA ARG A 396 -29.75 20.51 12.72
C ARG A 396 -29.29 19.06 12.57
N VAL A 397 -28.65 18.75 11.46
CA VAL A 397 -28.12 17.42 11.15
C VAL A 397 -26.70 17.48 10.60
N ILE A 398 -25.99 16.35 10.65
CA ILE A 398 -24.72 16.16 9.95
C ILE A 398 -24.91 15.13 8.85
N VAL A 399 -24.29 15.36 7.70
CA VAL A 399 -24.22 14.41 6.59
C VAL A 399 -22.74 14.11 6.31
N PHE A 400 -22.40 12.83 6.29
CA PHE A 400 -21.07 12.31 5.95
C PHE A 400 -21.18 11.34 4.76
N GLU A 401 -20.19 11.37 3.88
CA GLU A 401 -19.94 10.32 2.89
C GLU A 401 -19.20 9.12 3.52
N ASP A 402 -19.17 7.98 2.81
CA ASP A 402 -18.50 6.76 3.28
C ASP A 402 -16.99 6.70 3.02
N ASP A 403 -16.43 7.69 2.32
CA ASP A 403 -15.06 7.71 1.80
C ASP A 403 -14.18 8.83 2.39
N LEU A 404 -14.35 9.08 3.69
CA LEU A 404 -13.68 10.14 4.40
C LEU A 404 -12.77 9.67 5.55
N ARG A 405 -11.85 10.55 5.94
CA ARG A 405 -10.99 10.42 7.13
C ARG A 405 -11.30 11.52 8.12
N PHE A 406 -11.26 11.17 9.39
CA PHE A 406 -11.34 12.13 10.49
C PHE A 406 -9.96 12.69 10.82
N ILE A 407 -9.84 14.00 10.88
CA ILE A 407 -8.59 14.62 11.35
C ILE A 407 -8.43 14.43 12.87
N VAL A 408 -7.20 14.61 13.33
CA VAL A 408 -6.89 14.65 14.76
C VAL A 408 -7.71 15.76 15.42
N ASN A 409 -8.33 15.44 16.55
CA ASN A 409 -9.24 16.33 17.32
C ASN A 409 -10.56 16.68 16.63
N SER A 410 -10.94 16.02 15.53
CA SER A 410 -12.22 16.27 14.82
C SER A 410 -13.46 16.28 15.72
N THR A 411 -13.58 15.38 16.70
CA THR A 411 -14.71 15.38 17.65
C THR A 411 -14.71 16.60 18.57
N VAL A 412 -13.53 17.09 18.96
CA VAL A 412 -13.40 18.29 19.80
C VAL A 412 -13.76 19.51 18.99
N LEU A 413 -13.25 19.62 17.76
CA LEU A 413 -13.62 20.71 16.84
C LEU A 413 -15.12 20.75 16.58
N LEU A 414 -15.79 19.59 16.49
CA LEU A 414 -17.23 19.52 16.35
C LEU A 414 -17.97 20.06 17.59
N GLU A 415 -17.56 19.63 18.79
CA GLU A 415 -18.14 20.10 20.06
C GLU A 415 -17.97 21.62 20.21
N GLU A 416 -16.78 22.13 19.92
CA GLU A 416 -16.46 23.55 19.98
C GLU A 416 -17.25 24.37 18.95
N LEU A 417 -17.43 23.84 17.73
CA LEU A 417 -18.27 24.45 16.71
C LEU A 417 -19.72 24.57 17.17
N ILE A 418 -20.29 23.50 17.73
CA ILE A 418 -21.67 23.46 18.21
C ILE A 418 -21.86 24.44 19.37
N GLU A 419 -20.90 24.49 20.30
CA GLU A 419 -20.92 25.46 21.40
C GLU A 419 -20.86 26.90 20.90
N ASP A 420 -20.00 27.20 19.92
CA ASP A 420 -19.84 28.56 19.38
C ASP A 420 -21.12 29.03 18.69
N ILE A 421 -21.76 28.19 17.84
CA ILE A 421 -23.00 28.55 17.14
C ILE A 421 -24.19 28.70 18.11
N ASP A 422 -24.25 27.90 19.18
CA ASP A 422 -25.32 27.98 20.17
C ASP A 422 -25.20 29.24 21.03
N ASN A 423 -23.98 29.61 21.40
CA ASN A 423 -23.70 30.80 22.19
C ASN A 423 -23.89 32.08 21.37
N SER A 424 -23.40 32.11 20.12
CA SER A 424 -23.50 33.30 19.27
C SER A 424 -24.89 33.50 18.68
N ARG A 425 -25.66 32.40 18.52
CA ARG A 425 -26.92 32.36 17.76
C ARG A 425 -26.78 32.93 16.36
N ILE A 426 -25.61 32.77 15.75
CA ILE A 426 -25.38 33.17 14.37
C ILE A 426 -26.38 32.47 13.45
N GLU A 427 -26.92 33.20 12.47
CA GLU A 427 -27.76 32.59 11.44
C GLU A 427 -26.87 31.75 10.52
N TRP A 428 -27.23 30.47 10.31
CA TRP A 428 -26.53 29.59 9.39
C TRP A 428 -27.51 28.56 8.80
N ASP A 429 -27.24 28.17 7.56
CA ASP A 429 -28.00 27.15 6.85
C ASP A 429 -27.16 25.91 6.57
N LEU A 430 -25.88 26.10 6.22
CA LEU A 430 -24.95 25.02 5.90
C LEU A 430 -23.55 25.33 6.43
N ILE A 431 -22.90 24.36 7.08
CA ILE A 431 -21.50 24.47 7.50
C ILE A 431 -20.71 23.29 6.93
N TYR A 432 -19.75 23.55 6.05
CA TYR A 432 -18.89 22.50 5.54
C TYR A 432 -17.99 21.95 6.64
N LEU A 433 -18.02 20.61 6.80
CA LEU A 433 -17.17 19.86 7.71
C LEU A 433 -15.98 19.21 6.96
N GLY A 434 -16.12 18.95 5.67
CA GLY A 434 -15.05 18.51 4.79
C GLY A 434 -15.34 18.88 3.33
N ARG A 435 -14.34 19.48 2.67
CA ARG A 435 -14.42 19.95 1.29
C ARG A 435 -13.04 20.18 0.68
N LYS A 436 -12.97 20.28 -0.64
CA LYS A 436 -11.80 20.79 -1.37
C LYS A 436 -11.97 22.29 -1.64
N ARG A 437 -11.15 23.11 -0.96
CA ARG A 437 -11.03 24.55 -1.22
C ARG A 437 -10.22 24.79 -2.50
N LEU A 438 -10.68 25.70 -3.34
CA LEU A 438 -9.91 26.18 -4.50
C LEU A 438 -8.93 27.29 -4.11
N GLU A 439 -7.76 27.29 -4.76
CA GLU A 439 -6.77 28.37 -4.62
C GLU A 439 -7.38 29.72 -5.06
N GLY A 440 -7.15 30.77 -4.26
CA GLY A 440 -7.66 32.13 -4.53
C GLY A 440 -9.02 32.49 -3.91
N ALA A 441 -9.71 31.56 -3.23
CA ALA A 441 -10.92 31.89 -2.48
C ALA A 441 -10.59 32.72 -1.22
N ASN A 442 -11.07 33.96 -1.13
CA ASN A 442 -10.96 34.79 0.07
C ASN A 442 -11.97 34.35 1.13
N GLU A 443 -11.48 33.76 2.21
CA GLU A 443 -12.27 33.28 3.34
C GLU A 443 -11.80 33.98 4.62
N ASN A 444 -12.74 34.52 5.39
CA ASN A 444 -12.47 35.32 6.57
C ASN A 444 -13.04 34.65 7.82
N TRP A 445 -12.24 34.64 8.88
CA TRP A 445 -12.66 34.20 10.21
C TRP A 445 -13.89 34.97 10.71
N ILE A 446 -14.84 34.27 11.31
CA ILE A 446 -16.00 34.87 11.93
C ILE A 446 -15.64 35.31 13.34
N SER A 447 -15.82 36.60 13.64
CA SER A 447 -15.53 37.15 14.96
C SER A 447 -16.32 36.43 16.05
N GLY A 448 -15.69 36.18 17.19
CA GLY A 448 -16.29 35.50 18.33
C GLY A 448 -16.44 33.97 18.18
N HIS A 449 -15.94 33.38 17.10
CA HIS A 449 -15.93 31.93 16.88
C HIS A 449 -14.48 31.42 16.80
N ARG A 450 -14.22 30.23 17.35
CA ARG A 450 -12.89 29.62 17.39
C ARG A 450 -12.46 29.08 16.02
N HIS A 451 -13.40 28.43 15.32
CA HIS A 451 -13.10 27.61 14.14
C HIS A 451 -13.93 27.97 12.89
N LEU A 452 -14.82 28.96 12.97
CA LEU A 452 -15.76 29.28 11.90
C LEU A 452 -15.20 30.34 10.93
N SER A 453 -15.37 30.12 9.63
CA SER A 453 -14.96 31.04 8.57
C SER A 453 -16.05 31.17 7.50
N THR A 454 -16.11 32.30 6.81
CA THR A 454 -16.90 32.44 5.57
C THR A 454 -16.43 31.43 4.54
N VAL A 455 -17.34 30.93 3.69
CA VAL A 455 -16.98 29.96 2.66
C VAL A 455 -16.96 30.58 1.25
N GLY A 456 -15.91 30.25 0.50
CA GLY A 456 -15.82 30.55 -0.92
C GLY A 456 -16.36 29.42 -1.78
N TYR A 457 -16.06 29.47 -3.07
CA TYR A 457 -16.37 28.36 -3.97
C TYR A 457 -15.53 27.11 -3.64
N SER A 458 -16.14 25.93 -3.68
CA SER A 458 -15.52 24.66 -3.33
C SER A 458 -16.16 23.47 -4.02
N TYR A 459 -15.41 22.37 -4.09
CA TYR A 459 -15.83 21.08 -4.62
C TYR A 459 -15.65 19.96 -3.58
N TRP A 460 -16.14 18.76 -3.89
CA TRP A 460 -16.09 17.54 -3.05
C TRP A 460 -16.78 17.72 -1.71
N THR A 461 -18.10 17.65 -1.72
CA THR A 461 -18.91 17.72 -0.51
C THR A 461 -18.80 16.43 0.32
N LEU A 462 -17.68 16.26 1.04
CA LEU A 462 -17.37 15.07 1.85
C LEU A 462 -18.21 14.99 3.12
N GLY A 463 -18.55 16.15 3.68
CA GLY A 463 -19.46 16.24 4.82
C GLY A 463 -19.82 17.67 5.18
N TYR A 464 -21.04 17.84 5.69
CA TYR A 464 -21.58 19.15 6.07
C TYR A 464 -22.62 19.03 7.19
N MET A 465 -22.76 20.09 7.98
CA MET A 465 -23.92 20.35 8.81
C MET A 465 -24.99 21.08 8.01
N LEU A 466 -26.25 20.75 8.24
CA LEU A 466 -27.39 21.36 7.59
C LEU A 466 -28.45 21.72 8.64
N SER A 467 -28.93 22.96 8.62
CA SER A 467 -30.08 23.37 9.43
C SER A 467 -31.39 23.06 8.71
N ARG A 468 -32.51 23.10 9.45
CA ARG A 468 -33.84 22.95 8.84
C ARG A 468 -34.11 23.97 7.74
N SER A 469 -33.80 25.25 8.00
CA SER A 469 -33.97 26.32 7.03
C SER A 469 -33.10 26.11 5.80
N GLY A 470 -31.87 25.61 5.99
CA GLY A 470 -30.99 25.25 4.88
C GLY A 470 -31.58 24.16 3.98
N ALA A 471 -32.12 23.10 4.57
CA ALA A 471 -32.80 22.04 3.81
C ALA A 471 -34.00 22.58 3.01
N GLU A 472 -34.84 23.41 3.64
CA GLU A 472 -35.99 24.04 2.99
C GLU A 472 -35.57 24.95 1.82
N LYS A 473 -34.51 25.76 1.97
CA LYS A 473 -33.96 26.60 0.91
C LYS A 473 -33.39 25.79 -0.26
N LEU A 474 -32.66 24.71 0.01
CA LEU A 474 -32.15 23.79 -1.02
C LEU A 474 -33.27 23.08 -1.78
N LEU A 475 -34.37 22.72 -1.11
CA LEU A 475 -35.53 22.14 -1.79
C LEU A 475 -36.30 23.18 -2.62
N TYR A 476 -36.45 24.40 -2.09
CA TYR A 476 -37.16 25.50 -2.75
C TYR A 476 -36.55 25.90 -4.10
N GLY A 477 -35.23 25.73 -4.26
CA GLY A 477 -34.55 25.96 -5.54
C GLY A 477 -35.02 25.06 -6.70
N ASN A 478 -35.84 24.04 -6.40
CA ASN A 478 -36.40 23.06 -7.33
C ASN A 478 -35.35 22.41 -8.24
N PRO A 479 -34.27 21.84 -7.67
CA PRO A 479 -33.10 21.43 -8.43
C PRO A 479 -33.37 20.27 -9.41
N LEU A 480 -34.36 19.41 -9.17
CA LEU A 480 -34.65 18.30 -10.08
C LEU A 480 -35.10 18.75 -11.48
N THR A 481 -35.64 19.96 -11.61
CA THR A 481 -36.07 20.52 -12.91
C THR A 481 -34.93 21.18 -13.70
N LYS A 482 -33.75 21.30 -13.10
CA LYS A 482 -32.55 21.95 -13.63
C LYS A 482 -31.31 21.41 -12.93
N LEU A 483 -31.15 20.09 -13.03
CA LEU A 483 -30.20 19.32 -12.24
C LEU A 483 -28.77 19.68 -12.61
N LEU A 484 -27.97 19.85 -11.57
CA LEU A 484 -26.52 20.01 -11.56
C LEU A 484 -25.97 19.03 -10.50
N PRO A 485 -24.68 18.65 -10.54
CA PRO A 485 -24.07 17.93 -9.44
C PRO A 485 -24.21 18.69 -8.12
N VAL A 486 -24.23 17.96 -7.01
CA VAL A 486 -24.42 18.56 -5.67
C VAL A 486 -23.34 19.60 -5.34
N ASP A 487 -22.11 19.33 -5.80
CA ASP A 487 -20.95 20.20 -5.65
C ASP A 487 -21.08 21.53 -6.41
N GLU A 488 -21.87 21.59 -7.49
CA GLU A 488 -22.16 22.83 -8.21
C GLU A 488 -23.39 23.53 -7.61
N TYR A 489 -24.40 22.74 -7.22
CA TYR A 489 -25.68 23.25 -6.76
C TYR A 489 -25.57 23.99 -5.43
N ILE A 490 -24.89 23.42 -4.43
CA ILE A 490 -24.79 24.06 -3.11
C ILE A 490 -24.09 25.44 -3.21
N PRO A 491 -22.94 25.61 -3.90
CA PRO A 491 -22.33 26.92 -4.09
C PRO A 491 -23.13 27.92 -4.89
N ILE A 492 -23.99 27.47 -5.80
CA ILE A 492 -24.97 28.34 -6.44
C ILE A 492 -25.94 28.90 -5.39
N MET A 493 -26.46 28.06 -4.50
CA MET A 493 -27.47 28.46 -3.52
C MET A 493 -26.95 29.44 -2.46
N PHE A 494 -25.65 29.48 -2.18
CA PHE A 494 -25.02 30.52 -1.34
C PHE A 494 -24.30 31.62 -2.15
N ASN A 495 -24.59 31.71 -3.46
CA ASN A 495 -24.17 32.79 -4.36
C ASN A 495 -22.65 32.99 -4.49
N LYS A 496 -21.88 31.90 -4.54
CA LYS A 496 -20.40 31.93 -4.69
C LYS A 496 -19.88 31.14 -5.89
N HIS A 497 -20.75 30.62 -6.75
CA HIS A 497 -20.36 29.84 -7.92
C HIS A 497 -19.74 30.73 -9.03
N PRO A 498 -18.66 30.31 -9.73
CA PRO A 498 -17.99 31.15 -10.74
C PRO A 498 -18.76 31.26 -12.06
N ASN A 499 -19.55 30.24 -12.43
CA ASN A 499 -20.37 30.27 -13.64
C ASN A 499 -21.65 31.09 -13.42
N THR A 500 -21.70 32.28 -14.02
CA THR A 500 -22.83 33.21 -13.93
C THR A 500 -24.08 32.69 -14.64
N THR A 501 -23.94 31.92 -15.71
CA THR A 501 -25.06 31.29 -16.42
C THR A 501 -25.81 30.33 -15.51
N TRP A 502 -25.07 29.48 -14.78
CA TRP A 502 -25.68 28.52 -13.87
C TRP A 502 -26.26 29.20 -12.63
N LEU A 503 -25.57 30.21 -12.09
CA LEU A 503 -26.14 31.06 -11.03
C LEU A 503 -27.50 31.64 -11.43
N ASN A 504 -27.60 32.21 -12.63
CA ASN A 504 -28.82 32.85 -13.12
C ASN A 504 -30.00 31.88 -13.29
N ALA A 505 -29.74 30.58 -13.44
CA ALA A 505 -30.80 29.57 -13.47
C ALA A 505 -31.53 29.41 -12.12
N PHE A 506 -30.93 29.87 -11.02
CA PHE A 506 -31.48 29.80 -9.66
C PHE A 506 -31.60 31.21 -9.08
N PRO A 507 -32.73 31.91 -9.19
CA PRO A 507 -32.84 33.31 -8.77
C PRO A 507 -32.81 33.52 -7.24
N HIS A 508 -33.25 32.52 -6.47
CA HIS A 508 -33.25 32.55 -5.01
C HIS A 508 -32.00 31.83 -4.48
N ARG A 509 -31.02 32.61 -4.00
CA ARG A 509 -29.67 32.15 -3.58
C ARG A 509 -29.29 32.77 -2.24
N ASP A 510 -30.13 32.54 -1.23
CA ASP A 510 -30.06 33.13 0.12
C ASP A 510 -29.61 32.11 1.18
N LEU A 511 -28.95 31.02 0.76
CA LEU A 511 -28.38 30.03 1.69
C LEU A 511 -27.18 30.67 2.42
N VAL A 512 -27.22 30.70 3.75
CA VAL A 512 -26.13 31.22 4.59
C VAL A 512 -25.14 30.09 4.89
N ALA A 513 -24.00 30.09 4.19
CA ALA A 513 -23.02 29.02 4.29
C ALA A 513 -21.71 29.46 4.98
N TYR A 514 -21.14 28.55 5.77
CA TYR A 514 -19.84 28.67 6.43
C TYR A 514 -18.99 27.41 6.24
N THR A 515 -17.76 27.46 6.72
CA THR A 515 -16.84 26.31 6.80
C THR A 515 -16.13 26.34 8.14
N ILE A 516 -15.77 25.16 8.66
CA ILE A 516 -14.88 25.04 9.82
C ILE A 516 -13.41 24.93 9.38
N TYR A 517 -12.48 25.49 10.15
CA TYR A 517 -11.04 25.31 9.97
C TYR A 517 -10.33 24.91 11.28
N PRO A 518 -9.50 23.85 11.27
CA PRO A 518 -9.35 22.90 10.17
C PRO A 518 -10.64 22.10 9.93
N THR A 519 -10.80 21.53 8.72
CA THR A 519 -11.96 20.69 8.39
C THR A 519 -11.96 19.41 9.23
N ILE A 520 -13.13 19.01 9.73
CA ILE A 520 -13.32 17.81 10.56
C ILE A 520 -12.99 16.53 9.80
N VAL A 521 -13.35 16.50 8.52
CA VAL A 521 -13.10 15.36 7.64
C VAL A 521 -12.36 15.79 6.37
N VAL A 522 -11.51 14.90 5.88
CA VAL A 522 -10.71 15.03 4.66
C VAL A 522 -10.91 13.78 3.81
N PRO A 523 -10.66 13.81 2.49
CA PRO A 523 -10.92 12.65 1.66
C PRO A 523 -9.98 11.50 2.06
N GLU A 524 -10.44 10.24 1.97
CA GLU A 524 -9.59 9.09 2.29
C GLU A 524 -8.31 9.04 1.45
N ARG A 525 -8.40 9.50 0.20
CA ARG A 525 -7.28 9.69 -0.72
C ARG A 525 -7.64 10.89 -1.58
N TYR A 526 -6.69 11.80 -1.80
CA TYR A 526 -6.89 12.84 -2.81
C TYR A 526 -6.89 12.17 -4.19
N THR A 527 -7.64 12.66 -5.18
CA THR A 527 -7.76 12.10 -6.55
C THR A 527 -6.44 11.93 -7.33
N TYR A 528 -5.30 12.29 -6.73
CA TYR A 528 -3.95 12.14 -7.27
C TYR A 528 -3.14 11.01 -6.59
N GLN A 529 -3.73 10.23 -5.68
CA GLN A 529 -3.08 9.10 -5.01
C GLN A 529 -3.55 7.76 -5.59
N HIS A 530 -2.57 6.86 -5.82
CA HIS A 530 -2.75 5.52 -6.39
C HIS A 530 -3.95 4.74 -5.82
N ASP A 531 -4.61 3.99 -6.70
CA ASP A 531 -5.71 3.05 -6.47
C ASP A 531 -7.05 3.61 -5.95
N TYR A 532 -7.27 4.94 -5.93
CA TYR A 532 -8.56 5.53 -5.57
C TYR A 532 -9.37 5.99 -6.79
N LEU A 533 -10.55 5.39 -6.98
CA LEU A 533 -11.53 5.77 -7.99
C LEU A 533 -12.87 6.05 -7.27
N SER A 534 -13.42 7.25 -7.45
CA SER A 534 -14.75 7.59 -6.94
C SER A 534 -15.83 6.86 -7.76
N ASP A 535 -16.87 6.34 -7.10
CA ASP A 535 -17.99 5.66 -7.76
C ASP A 535 -18.84 6.60 -8.62
N THR A 536 -18.86 7.89 -8.26
CA THR A 536 -19.49 8.92 -9.10
C THR A 536 -18.73 9.11 -10.42
N GLU A 537 -17.40 8.91 -10.40
CA GLU A 537 -16.51 9.08 -11.54
C GLU A 537 -16.42 7.84 -12.45
N ASN A 538 -16.82 6.65 -12.00
CA ASN A 538 -16.73 5.38 -12.76
C ASN A 538 -18.08 4.87 -13.31
N SER A 539 -19.07 5.75 -13.45
CA SER A 539 -20.38 5.42 -14.01
C SER A 539 -20.51 5.86 -15.46
N ASP A 540 -21.35 5.14 -16.22
CA ASP A 540 -21.62 5.45 -17.62
C ASP A 540 -22.14 6.88 -17.78
N VAL A 541 -21.70 7.53 -18.86
CA VAL A 541 -22.30 8.80 -19.30
C VAL A 541 -23.72 8.48 -19.78
N ILE A 542 -24.68 9.34 -19.44
CA ILE A 542 -26.08 9.15 -19.85
C ILE A 542 -26.14 9.07 -21.38
N ASP A 543 -26.75 7.98 -21.88
CA ASP A 543 -26.69 7.54 -23.27
C ASP A 543 -27.08 8.62 -24.31
N ALA A 544 -26.37 8.62 -25.44
CA ALA A 544 -26.45 9.61 -26.50
C ALA A 544 -27.81 9.62 -27.22
N GLU A 545 -28.55 8.49 -27.22
CA GLU A 545 -29.93 8.44 -27.76
C GLU A 545 -30.89 9.33 -26.95
N ARG A 546 -30.71 9.44 -25.61
CA ARG A 546 -31.50 10.31 -24.74
C ARG A 546 -31.18 11.80 -24.93
N LEU A 547 -29.95 12.14 -25.29
CA LEU A 547 -29.54 13.51 -25.59
C LEU A 547 -30.09 14.01 -26.94
N HIS A 548 -30.35 13.08 -27.88
CA HIS A 548 -30.92 13.40 -29.20
C HIS A 548 -32.40 13.81 -29.11
N GLU A 549 -33.18 13.17 -28.24
CA GLU A 549 -34.57 13.55 -27.96
C GLU A 549 -34.70 14.84 -27.13
N MET A 550 -33.63 15.27 -26.45
CA MET A 550 -33.62 16.40 -25.51
C MET A 550 -32.86 17.65 -26.02
N GLY A 551 -32.37 17.65 -27.27
CA GLY A 551 -31.98 18.87 -27.98
C GLY A 551 -30.63 19.52 -27.61
N CYS A 552 -29.62 18.77 -27.17
CA CYS A 552 -28.29 19.32 -26.89
C CYS A 552 -27.27 19.05 -28.01
N ILE A 553 -26.67 20.12 -28.53
CA ILE A 553 -25.64 20.13 -29.58
C ILE A 553 -24.25 19.91 -28.94
N PHE A 554 -23.47 19.03 -29.56
CA PHE A 554 -22.08 18.58 -29.34
C PHE A 554 -21.13 19.46 -28.49
N GLY A 555 -20.52 18.86 -27.46
CA GLY A 555 -19.42 19.43 -26.65
C GLY A 555 -18.01 19.22 -27.25
N LYS A 556 -17.07 20.06 -26.82
CA LYS A 556 -15.65 20.11 -27.25
C LYS A 556 -14.90 18.80 -26.92
N PRO A 557 -13.89 18.38 -27.70
CA PRO A 557 -13.11 17.17 -27.41
C PRO A 557 -12.14 17.30 -26.22
N ASP A 558 -11.87 16.18 -25.54
CA ASP A 558 -10.98 16.09 -24.37
C ASP A 558 -9.48 16.22 -24.73
N LEU A 559 -9.11 15.83 -25.95
CA LEU A 559 -7.75 15.92 -26.46
C LEU A 559 -7.79 16.19 -27.97
N GLU A 560 -7.09 17.23 -28.40
CA GLU A 560 -6.89 17.56 -29.81
C GLU A 560 -5.43 17.34 -30.21
N ILE A 561 -5.19 16.53 -31.23
CA ILE A 561 -3.87 16.34 -31.82
C ILE A 561 -3.98 16.56 -33.32
N GLY A 562 -3.51 17.72 -33.78
CA GLY A 562 -3.71 18.17 -35.16
C GLY A 562 -5.20 18.31 -35.49
N LEU A 563 -5.69 17.59 -36.49
CA LEU A 563 -7.10 17.58 -36.90
C LEU A 563 -7.94 16.48 -36.22
N ARG A 564 -7.32 15.68 -35.35
CA ARG A 564 -8.00 14.56 -34.68
C ARG A 564 -8.41 14.94 -33.28
N GLN A 565 -9.62 14.52 -32.94
CA GLN A 565 -10.30 14.84 -31.70
C GLN A 565 -10.58 13.53 -30.97
N TYR A 566 -10.15 13.43 -29.72
CA TYR A 566 -10.29 12.23 -28.91
C TYR A 566 -11.09 12.53 -27.64
N ARG A 567 -11.93 11.57 -27.27
CA ARG A 567 -12.63 11.50 -25.99
C ARG A 567 -11.86 10.56 -25.07
N ILE A 568 -11.48 11.00 -23.88
CA ILE A 568 -10.83 10.14 -22.89
C ILE A 568 -11.92 9.33 -22.19
N LEU A 569 -11.90 8.00 -22.35
CA LEU A 569 -12.93 7.12 -21.79
C LEU A 569 -12.61 6.72 -20.35
N LYS A 570 -11.43 6.10 -20.14
CA LYS A 570 -11.00 5.64 -18.80
C LYS A 570 -9.49 5.48 -18.71
N PRO A 571 -8.85 5.73 -17.56
CA PRO A 571 -7.52 5.20 -17.30
C PRO A 571 -7.58 3.67 -17.25
N PHE A 572 -6.52 2.97 -17.71
CA PHE A 572 -6.47 1.51 -17.58
C PHE A 572 -5.12 0.96 -17.08
N ALA A 573 -4.08 1.78 -16.95
CA ALA A 573 -2.83 1.44 -16.26
C ALA A 573 -2.02 2.70 -15.91
N GLU A 574 -1.28 2.67 -14.79
CA GLU A 574 -0.23 3.65 -14.47
C GLU A 574 1.09 2.92 -14.24
N GLY A 575 2.18 3.45 -14.83
CA GLY A 575 3.55 3.06 -14.53
C GLY A 575 4.28 4.24 -13.88
N GLY A 576 5.45 4.00 -13.26
CA GLY A 576 6.16 4.98 -12.43
C GLY A 576 6.48 6.34 -13.08
N PHE A 577 6.36 6.48 -14.40
CA PHE A 577 6.65 7.70 -15.16
C PHE A 577 5.58 8.07 -16.22
N SER A 578 4.48 7.32 -16.37
CA SER A 578 3.47 7.58 -17.41
C SER A 578 2.07 7.06 -17.08
N GLN A 579 1.04 7.74 -17.58
CA GLN A 579 -0.37 7.40 -17.41
C GLN A 579 -0.97 6.87 -18.72
N LEU A 580 -1.69 5.74 -18.68
CA LEU A 580 -2.34 5.14 -19.85
C LEU A 580 -3.87 5.26 -19.78
N PHE A 581 -4.46 5.82 -20.83
CA PHE A 581 -5.91 6.00 -20.97
C PHE A 581 -6.44 5.30 -22.22
N LEU A 582 -7.63 4.72 -22.12
CA LEU A 582 -8.42 4.32 -23.26
C LEU A 582 -9.13 5.57 -23.77
N VAL A 583 -8.96 5.88 -25.05
CA VAL A 583 -9.58 7.04 -25.69
C VAL A 583 -10.34 6.61 -26.93
N GLU A 584 -11.30 7.41 -27.36
CA GLU A 584 -12.13 7.18 -28.54
C GLU A 584 -12.02 8.37 -29.49
N GLU A 585 -11.72 8.12 -30.76
CA GLU A 585 -11.67 9.19 -31.76
C GLU A 585 -13.10 9.60 -32.14
N TYR A 586 -13.43 10.89 -31.98
CA TYR A 586 -14.78 11.42 -32.21
C TYR A 586 -15.30 11.12 -33.63
N LYS A 587 -14.44 11.23 -34.64
CA LYS A 587 -14.84 11.09 -36.05
C LYS A 587 -15.18 9.65 -36.43
N THR A 588 -14.49 8.68 -35.83
CA THR A 588 -14.54 7.27 -36.26
C THR A 588 -15.18 6.35 -35.22
N GLY A 589 -15.32 6.79 -33.98
CA GLY A 589 -15.69 5.94 -32.84
C GLY A 589 -14.63 4.88 -32.51
N ARG A 590 -13.44 4.95 -33.12
CA ARG A 590 -12.38 3.96 -32.92
C ARG A 590 -11.68 4.19 -31.59
N LYS A 591 -11.43 3.10 -30.86
CA LYS A 591 -10.69 3.12 -29.59
C LYS A 591 -9.19 3.08 -29.81
N TRP A 592 -8.48 3.86 -28.99
CA TRP A 592 -7.03 4.03 -28.99
C TRP A 592 -6.49 4.04 -27.55
N ALA A 593 -5.18 3.89 -27.39
CA ALA A 593 -4.49 3.99 -26.11
C ALA A 593 -3.68 5.30 -26.07
N LEU A 594 -3.94 6.15 -25.08
CA LEU A 594 -3.20 7.39 -24.84
C LEU A 594 -2.17 7.16 -23.74
N LYS A 595 -0.88 7.36 -24.03
CA LYS A 595 0.21 7.45 -23.03
C LYS A 595 0.51 8.92 -22.77
N ARG A 596 0.34 9.35 -21.52
CA ARG A 596 0.63 10.71 -21.05
C ARG A 596 1.85 10.69 -20.15
N ILE A 597 2.83 11.55 -20.44
CA ILE A 597 4.13 11.60 -19.75
C ILE A 597 4.42 13.03 -19.34
N ASP A 598 4.58 13.25 -18.03
CA ASP A 598 4.92 14.57 -17.47
C ASP A 598 6.43 14.61 -17.24
N CYS A 599 7.11 15.53 -17.94
CA CYS A 599 8.56 15.69 -17.90
C CYS A 599 8.90 16.89 -17.02
N HIS A 600 9.73 16.68 -16.00
CA HIS A 600 10.16 17.72 -15.06
C HIS A 600 11.61 18.16 -15.28
N SER A 601 12.38 17.41 -16.06
CA SER A 601 13.77 17.71 -16.41
C SER A 601 14.02 17.63 -17.92
N LYS A 602 15.13 18.20 -18.39
CA LYS A 602 15.58 18.06 -19.78
C LYS A 602 15.85 16.60 -20.16
N MET A 603 16.35 15.82 -19.21
CA MET A 603 16.66 14.40 -19.40
C MET A 603 15.37 13.59 -19.64
N ASP A 604 14.28 13.89 -18.94
CA ASP A 604 12.97 13.25 -19.17
C ASP A 604 12.45 13.54 -20.58
N VAL A 605 12.57 14.78 -21.03
CA VAL A 605 12.17 15.20 -22.38
C VAL A 605 12.98 14.45 -23.45
N GLU A 606 14.30 14.31 -23.25
CA GLU A 606 15.17 13.55 -24.17
C GLU A 606 14.79 12.07 -24.22
N ARG A 607 14.44 11.46 -23.08
CA ARG A 607 13.96 10.08 -23.01
C ARG A 607 12.67 9.88 -23.82
N VAL A 608 11.68 10.76 -23.65
CA VAL A 608 10.39 10.67 -24.39
C VAL A 608 10.60 10.90 -25.90
N ARG A 609 11.46 11.84 -26.27
CA ARG A 609 11.78 12.08 -27.69
C ARG A 609 12.47 10.88 -28.33
N ASN A 610 13.41 10.25 -27.63
CA ASN A 610 14.03 9.01 -28.09
C ASN A 610 12.98 7.89 -28.26
N GLU A 611 12.05 7.73 -27.31
CA GLU A 611 10.94 6.77 -27.43
C GLU A 611 10.09 7.02 -28.70
N ILE A 612 9.70 8.28 -28.93
CA ILE A 612 8.94 8.70 -30.12
C ILE A 612 9.71 8.41 -31.42
N ASP A 613 11.01 8.71 -31.44
CA ASP A 613 11.85 8.51 -32.62
C ASP A 613 12.00 7.03 -32.98
N VAL A 614 12.21 6.17 -31.98
CA VAL A 614 12.26 4.70 -32.16
C VAL A 614 10.91 4.18 -32.67
N GLN A 615 9.80 4.60 -32.05
CA GLN A 615 8.46 4.19 -32.46
C GLN A 615 8.08 4.66 -33.86
N ARG A 616 8.48 5.87 -34.26
CA ARG A 616 8.30 6.36 -35.64
C ARG A 616 9.15 5.59 -36.64
N ARG A 617 10.37 5.21 -36.27
CA ARG A 617 11.31 4.51 -37.16
C ARG A 617 10.86 3.08 -37.46
N PHE A 618 10.29 2.39 -36.48
CA PHE A 618 9.99 0.95 -36.59
C PHE A 618 8.51 0.58 -36.50
N GLY A 619 7.62 1.52 -36.16
CA GLY A 619 6.20 1.29 -35.90
C GLY A 619 5.37 0.78 -37.08
N MET A 620 5.92 0.80 -38.30
CA MET A 620 5.28 0.17 -39.46
C MET A 620 5.36 -1.37 -39.44
N HIS A 621 6.24 -1.96 -38.63
CA HIS A 621 6.35 -3.41 -38.51
C HIS A 621 5.12 -3.98 -37.78
N PRO A 622 4.49 -5.06 -38.26
CA PRO A 622 3.25 -5.60 -37.70
C PRO A 622 3.36 -6.04 -36.23
N ASN A 623 4.57 -6.38 -35.77
CA ASN A 623 4.85 -6.81 -34.40
C ASN A 623 5.46 -5.70 -33.51
N ILE A 624 5.36 -4.43 -33.91
CA ILE A 624 5.77 -3.26 -33.11
C ILE A 624 4.56 -2.36 -32.90
N LEU A 625 4.39 -1.83 -31.68
CA LEU A 625 3.27 -0.95 -31.36
C LEU A 625 3.36 0.36 -32.16
N SER A 626 2.38 0.59 -33.03
CA SER A 626 2.34 1.79 -33.87
C SER A 626 1.89 3.02 -33.08
N LEU A 627 2.71 4.07 -33.13
CA LEU A 627 2.40 5.43 -32.68
C LEU A 627 1.62 6.16 -33.78
N GLU A 628 0.37 6.48 -33.52
CA GLU A 628 -0.55 7.13 -34.48
C GLU A 628 -0.30 8.64 -34.57
N CYS A 629 -0.25 9.31 -33.43
CA CYS A 629 0.04 10.74 -33.34
C CYS A 629 0.49 11.10 -31.92
N PHE A 630 1.12 12.26 -31.76
CA PHE A 630 1.42 12.81 -30.44
C PHE A 630 1.34 14.33 -30.44
N THR A 631 1.27 14.92 -29.25
CA THR A 631 1.46 16.34 -29.00
C THR A 631 2.23 16.54 -27.70
N ASP A 632 2.85 17.70 -27.54
CA ASP A 632 3.36 18.20 -26.28
C ASP A 632 2.63 19.49 -25.86
N GLU A 633 2.49 19.71 -24.55
CA GLU A 633 1.89 20.91 -23.97
C GLU A 633 2.67 21.37 -22.73
N GLU A 634 2.81 22.68 -22.55
CA GLU A 634 3.40 23.26 -21.34
C GLU A 634 2.44 23.08 -20.15
N ILE A 635 2.99 22.64 -19.02
CA ILE A 635 2.26 22.49 -17.76
C ILE A 635 2.95 23.31 -16.66
N LEU A 636 2.26 23.56 -15.54
CA LEU A 636 2.71 24.44 -14.44
C LEU A 636 4.17 24.19 -14.00
N HIS A 637 4.63 22.94 -14.05
CA HIS A 637 5.99 22.52 -13.70
C HIS A 637 6.57 21.51 -14.68
N GLY A 638 6.63 21.83 -15.98
CA GLY A 638 7.30 20.97 -16.97
C GLY A 638 6.64 20.94 -18.34
N LEU A 639 6.88 19.85 -19.07
CA LEU A 639 6.30 19.57 -20.39
C LEU A 639 5.56 18.24 -20.35
N ARG A 640 4.33 18.21 -20.85
CA ARG A 640 3.54 16.97 -20.94
C ARG A 640 3.49 16.48 -22.38
N PHE A 641 3.86 15.23 -22.60
CA PHE A 641 3.65 14.54 -23.88
C PHE A 641 2.39 13.68 -23.82
N SER A 642 1.59 13.70 -24.88
CA SER A 642 0.42 12.84 -25.09
C SER A 642 0.59 12.05 -26.39
N LEU A 643 0.76 10.73 -26.29
CA LEU A 643 1.04 9.81 -27.41
C LEU A 643 -0.15 8.86 -27.62
N ILE A 644 -0.66 8.76 -28.85
CA ILE A 644 -1.78 7.90 -29.23
C ILE A 644 -1.25 6.64 -29.91
N PHE A 645 -1.59 5.48 -29.35
CA PHE A 645 -1.23 4.15 -29.85
C PHE A 645 -2.47 3.34 -30.21
N THR A 646 -2.28 2.30 -31.01
CA THR A 646 -3.33 1.30 -31.26
C THR A 646 -3.71 0.57 -29.96
N PHE A 647 -5.01 0.46 -29.67
CA PHE A 647 -5.49 -0.28 -28.50
C PHE A 647 -5.74 -1.77 -28.83
N TYR A 648 -5.22 -2.66 -27.98
CA TYR A 648 -5.40 -4.11 -28.10
C TYR A 648 -6.16 -4.66 -26.88
N LYS A 649 -7.39 -5.17 -27.09
CA LYS A 649 -8.31 -5.55 -26.00
C LYS A 649 -7.90 -6.81 -25.24
N ARG A 650 -7.04 -7.66 -25.79
CA ARG A 650 -6.59 -8.91 -25.14
C ARG A 650 -5.50 -8.68 -24.09
N GLY A 651 -5.01 -7.46 -23.95
CA GLY A 651 -4.00 -7.11 -22.95
C GLY A 651 -2.61 -7.66 -23.29
N SER A 652 -1.78 -7.83 -22.26
CA SER A 652 -0.40 -8.31 -22.41
C SER A 652 -0.28 -9.82 -22.35
N LEU A 653 0.78 -10.35 -22.95
CA LEU A 653 1.16 -11.75 -22.87
C LEU A 653 1.40 -12.19 -21.42
N GLN A 654 1.93 -11.31 -20.55
CA GLN A 654 2.03 -11.57 -19.11
C GLN A 654 0.68 -11.92 -18.48
N GLN A 655 -0.37 -11.18 -18.83
CA GLN A 655 -1.71 -11.44 -18.30
C GLN A 655 -2.22 -12.82 -18.73
N GLU A 656 -1.97 -13.23 -19.98
CA GLU A 656 -2.30 -14.57 -20.44
C GLU A 656 -1.52 -15.66 -19.67
N LEU A 657 -0.20 -15.50 -19.51
CA LEU A 657 0.63 -16.47 -18.78
C LEU A 657 0.21 -16.61 -17.31
N THR A 658 -0.07 -15.50 -16.63
CA THR A 658 -0.56 -15.47 -15.25
C THR A 658 -1.88 -16.21 -15.11
N ASN A 659 -2.81 -16.08 -16.07
CA ASN A 659 -4.11 -16.76 -16.03
C ASN A 659 -4.00 -18.27 -16.26
N ARG A 660 -3.02 -18.72 -17.05
CA ARG A 660 -2.78 -20.14 -17.35
C ARG A 660 -2.02 -20.88 -16.26
N ARG A 661 -1.11 -20.19 -15.55
CA ARG A 661 -0.21 -20.77 -14.53
C ARG A 661 -0.92 -21.64 -13.46
N PRO A 662 -2.02 -21.21 -12.81
CA PRO A 662 -2.64 -21.99 -11.72
C PRO A 662 -3.20 -23.34 -12.15
N ARG A 663 -3.48 -23.50 -13.46
CA ARG A 663 -4.05 -24.73 -14.04
C ARG A 663 -2.99 -25.56 -14.78
N SER A 664 -1.74 -25.12 -14.80
CA SER A 664 -0.67 -25.70 -15.62
C SER A 664 -1.09 -25.87 -17.08
N ASP A 665 -1.84 -24.89 -17.60
CA ASP A 665 -2.39 -24.89 -18.95
C ASP A 665 -1.33 -24.41 -19.95
N PHE A 666 -0.44 -25.33 -20.34
CA PHE A 666 0.68 -25.05 -21.24
C PHE A 666 0.21 -24.56 -22.61
N ILE A 667 0.92 -23.59 -23.18
CA ILE A 667 0.66 -23.11 -24.54
C ILE A 667 1.16 -24.18 -25.51
N ASP A 668 0.37 -24.47 -26.54
CA ASP A 668 0.80 -25.36 -27.63
C ASP A 668 2.12 -24.89 -28.27
N GLU A 669 3.03 -25.83 -28.54
CA GLU A 669 4.38 -25.53 -29.03
C GLU A 669 4.37 -24.74 -30.35
N GLU A 670 3.45 -25.05 -31.26
CA GLU A 670 3.33 -24.34 -32.54
C GLU A 670 2.98 -22.87 -32.29
N ARG A 671 2.06 -22.61 -31.36
CA ARG A 671 1.70 -21.25 -30.95
C ARG A 671 2.86 -20.55 -30.22
N VAL A 672 3.60 -21.23 -29.35
CA VAL A 672 4.80 -20.68 -28.69
C VAL A 672 5.81 -20.21 -29.73
N ILE A 673 6.17 -21.08 -30.68
CA ILE A 673 7.15 -20.78 -31.74
C ILE A 673 6.64 -19.64 -32.61
N ARG A 674 5.37 -19.65 -33.03
CA ARG A 674 4.77 -18.60 -33.84
C ARG A 674 4.83 -17.23 -33.16
N LEU A 675 4.40 -17.15 -31.90
CA LEU A 675 4.45 -15.90 -31.13
C LEU A 675 5.90 -15.40 -30.98
N PHE A 676 6.79 -16.32 -30.61
CA PHE A 676 8.19 -15.98 -30.38
C PHE A 676 8.90 -15.48 -31.65
N LEU A 677 8.74 -16.16 -32.79
CA LEU A 677 9.38 -15.76 -34.05
C LEU A 677 8.88 -14.41 -34.56
N GLN A 678 7.62 -14.08 -34.31
CA GLN A 678 7.06 -12.77 -34.65
C GLN A 678 7.66 -11.65 -33.79
N ILE A 679 7.95 -11.92 -32.51
CA ILE A 679 8.67 -10.99 -31.63
C ILE A 679 10.14 -10.87 -32.08
N VAL A 680 10.80 -11.98 -32.42
CA VAL A 680 12.16 -11.99 -32.97
C VAL A 680 12.24 -11.17 -34.26
N SER A 681 11.22 -11.22 -35.13
CA SER A 681 11.15 -10.39 -36.34
C SER A 681 11.15 -8.89 -36.03
N ALA A 682 10.39 -8.45 -35.01
CA ALA A 682 10.39 -7.05 -34.57
C ALA A 682 11.77 -6.63 -34.04
N VAL A 683 12.36 -7.43 -33.17
CA VAL A 683 13.67 -7.11 -32.56
C VAL A 683 14.79 -7.15 -33.61
N LYS A 684 14.73 -8.08 -34.57
CA LYS A 684 15.66 -8.17 -35.70
C LYS A 684 15.67 -6.88 -36.52
N LEU A 685 14.51 -6.27 -36.75
CA LEU A 685 14.43 -4.99 -37.47
C LEU A 685 15.21 -3.88 -36.75
N MET A 686 15.12 -3.82 -35.42
CA MET A 686 15.85 -2.85 -34.60
C MET A 686 17.36 -3.13 -34.58
N HIS A 687 17.75 -4.40 -34.48
CA HIS A 687 19.15 -4.82 -34.47
C HIS A 687 19.85 -4.60 -35.81
N LEU A 688 19.12 -4.65 -36.92
CA LEU A 688 19.65 -4.41 -38.27
C LEU A 688 19.66 -2.92 -38.66
N SER A 689 19.17 -2.02 -37.82
CA SER A 689 19.25 -0.59 -38.11
C SER A 689 20.69 -0.08 -38.02
N SER A 690 20.96 1.09 -38.61
CA SER A 690 22.24 1.79 -38.47
C SER A 690 22.01 3.14 -37.78
N PRO A 691 22.60 3.37 -36.58
CA PRO A 691 23.22 2.36 -35.71
C PRO A 691 22.20 1.31 -35.22
N PRO A 692 22.64 0.11 -34.79
CA PRO A 692 21.77 -0.88 -34.15
C PRO A 692 21.11 -0.32 -32.89
N ILE A 693 19.84 -0.68 -32.67
CA ILE A 693 19.09 -0.28 -31.47
C ILE A 693 18.69 -1.52 -30.69
N ALA A 694 19.01 -1.55 -29.40
CA ALA A 694 18.59 -2.59 -28.47
C ALA A 694 17.40 -2.10 -27.62
N HIS A 695 16.47 -3.00 -27.31
CA HIS A 695 15.23 -2.72 -26.58
C HIS A 695 15.45 -2.63 -25.06
N ARG A 696 16.39 -3.41 -24.50
CA ARG A 696 16.76 -3.49 -23.06
C ARG A 696 15.73 -4.05 -22.08
N ASP A 697 14.44 -3.99 -22.38
CA ASP A 697 13.38 -4.47 -21.46
C ASP A 697 12.38 -5.44 -22.12
N ILE A 698 12.87 -6.43 -22.86
CA ILE A 698 12.01 -7.47 -23.47
C ILE A 698 11.52 -8.43 -22.38
N LYS A 699 10.20 -8.49 -22.18
CA LYS A 699 9.53 -9.36 -21.21
C LYS A 699 8.05 -9.56 -21.60
N PRO A 700 7.35 -10.58 -21.07
CA PRO A 700 5.94 -10.82 -21.42
C PRO A 700 5.01 -9.63 -21.15
N ALA A 701 5.33 -8.78 -20.16
CA ALA A 701 4.53 -7.59 -19.86
C ALA A 701 4.61 -6.50 -20.95
N ASN A 702 5.69 -6.50 -21.74
CA ASN A 702 5.92 -5.56 -22.84
C ASN A 702 5.55 -6.15 -24.21
N VAL A 703 4.75 -7.22 -24.23
CA VAL A 703 4.21 -7.83 -25.45
C VAL A 703 2.69 -7.83 -25.34
N LEU A 704 2.02 -7.07 -26.20
CA LEU A 704 0.56 -7.07 -26.32
C LEU A 704 0.10 -8.18 -27.26
N LEU A 705 -1.14 -8.63 -27.10
CA LEU A 705 -1.78 -9.57 -28.00
C LEU A 705 -2.90 -8.90 -28.78
N SER A 706 -2.84 -8.98 -30.11
CA SER A 706 -3.92 -8.52 -30.96
C SER A 706 -5.10 -9.49 -30.99
N ASP A 707 -6.23 -9.01 -31.53
CA ASP A 707 -7.46 -9.79 -31.68
C ASP A 707 -7.25 -11.09 -32.49
N ASP A 708 -6.32 -11.07 -33.44
CA ASP A 708 -5.90 -12.19 -34.29
C ASP A 708 -4.71 -12.99 -33.73
N ASP A 709 -4.39 -12.83 -32.44
CA ASP A 709 -3.32 -13.59 -31.76
C ASP A 709 -1.89 -13.27 -32.23
N ARG A 710 -1.69 -12.07 -32.78
CA ARG A 710 -0.38 -11.55 -33.15
C ARG A 710 0.26 -10.85 -31.94
N PRO A 711 1.54 -11.12 -31.61
CA PRO A 711 2.25 -10.40 -30.57
C PRO A 711 2.74 -9.05 -31.09
N VAL A 712 2.66 -8.04 -30.24
CA VAL A 712 3.06 -6.67 -30.57
C VAL A 712 3.94 -6.13 -29.44
N LEU A 713 5.22 -5.91 -29.75
CA LEU A 713 6.21 -5.37 -28.82
C LEU A 713 5.90 -3.89 -28.52
N MET A 714 5.95 -3.53 -27.24
CA MET A 714 5.69 -2.18 -26.74
C MET A 714 6.78 -1.72 -25.75
N ASP A 715 6.69 -0.45 -25.35
CA ASP A 715 7.53 0.20 -24.35
C ASP A 715 9.01 0.39 -24.75
N PHE A 716 9.23 1.42 -25.56
CA PHE A 716 10.54 1.73 -26.16
C PHE A 716 11.34 2.77 -25.34
N GLY A 717 10.91 3.08 -24.12
CA GLY A 717 11.54 4.09 -23.25
C GLY A 717 12.95 3.71 -22.77
N SER A 718 13.27 2.41 -22.73
CA SER A 718 14.59 1.87 -22.35
C SER A 718 15.55 1.67 -23.54
N CYS A 719 15.12 1.98 -24.76
CA CYS A 719 15.90 1.72 -25.97
C CYS A 719 17.16 2.57 -26.03
N PHE A 720 18.26 1.97 -26.50
CA PHE A 720 19.51 2.68 -26.70
C PHE A 720 20.26 2.19 -27.94
N ALA A 721 21.13 3.05 -28.47
CA ALA A 721 22.00 2.72 -29.59
C ALA A 721 23.19 1.87 -29.14
N CYS A 722 23.45 0.79 -29.85
CA CYS A 722 24.57 -0.12 -29.64
C CYS A 722 25.59 -0.04 -30.79
N PRO A 723 26.84 -0.46 -30.58
CA PRO A 723 27.42 -0.93 -29.31
C PRO A 723 27.88 0.21 -28.39
N VAL A 724 27.94 -0.06 -27.09
CA VAL A 724 28.55 0.82 -26.07
C VAL A 724 29.84 0.18 -25.57
N ILE A 725 30.96 0.91 -25.68
CA ILE A 725 32.27 0.47 -25.21
C ILE A 725 32.48 1.04 -23.79
N ILE A 726 32.81 0.18 -22.83
CA ILE A 726 33.10 0.58 -21.45
C ILE A 726 34.58 0.96 -21.33
N ASN A 727 34.93 2.24 -21.43
CA ASN A 727 36.33 2.66 -21.47
C ASN A 727 36.96 2.77 -20.08
N ASP A 728 36.17 3.10 -19.07
CA ASP A 728 36.64 3.31 -17.71
C ASP A 728 35.58 2.93 -16.65
N GLY A 729 35.93 3.10 -15.37
CA GLY A 729 35.02 2.80 -14.26
C GLY A 729 33.80 3.73 -14.17
N LYS A 730 33.84 4.90 -14.83
CA LYS A 730 32.70 5.83 -14.87
C LYS A 730 31.67 5.34 -15.89
N ASP A 731 32.11 4.95 -17.08
CA ASP A 731 31.25 4.32 -18.11
C ASP A 731 30.56 3.08 -17.53
N SER A 732 31.32 2.24 -16.82
CA SER A 732 30.81 1.05 -16.14
C SER A 732 29.69 1.39 -15.15
N ARG A 733 29.90 2.38 -14.29
CA ARG A 733 28.91 2.81 -13.30
C ARG A 733 27.65 3.39 -13.93
N ILE A 734 27.79 4.23 -14.96
CA ILE A 734 26.65 4.79 -15.69
C ILE A 734 25.78 3.67 -16.27
N GLN A 735 26.40 2.67 -16.89
CA GLN A 735 25.67 1.55 -17.48
C GLN A 735 24.98 0.66 -16.43
N LEU A 736 25.60 0.46 -15.26
CA LEU A 736 24.98 -0.27 -14.14
C LEU A 736 23.80 0.50 -13.55
N ASP A 737 23.93 1.81 -13.35
CA ASP A 737 22.86 2.67 -12.81
C ASP A 737 21.67 2.73 -13.80
N GLU A 738 21.95 2.92 -15.10
CA GLU A 738 20.91 2.89 -16.16
C GLU A 738 20.23 1.52 -16.26
N ALA A 739 20.99 0.42 -16.24
CA ALA A 739 20.39 -0.91 -16.25
C ALA A 739 19.54 -1.16 -14.99
N GLY A 740 19.99 -0.64 -13.84
CA GLY A 740 19.27 -0.63 -12.57
C GLY A 740 17.89 0.02 -12.67
N GLU A 741 17.80 1.16 -13.35
CA GLU A 741 16.57 1.95 -13.53
C GLU A 741 15.67 1.40 -14.64
N LEU A 742 16.24 0.93 -15.76
CA LEU A 742 15.52 0.74 -17.03
C LEU A 742 15.30 -0.72 -17.43
N CYS A 743 15.97 -1.68 -16.80
CA CYS A 743 15.88 -3.11 -17.17
C CYS A 743 15.23 -3.93 -16.05
N SER A 744 14.26 -4.78 -16.37
CA SER A 744 13.64 -5.69 -15.40
C SER A 744 14.62 -6.77 -14.95
N MET A 745 14.93 -6.83 -13.65
CA MET A 745 15.96 -7.75 -13.11
C MET A 745 15.84 -9.22 -13.55
N PRO A 746 14.65 -9.86 -13.59
CA PRO A 746 14.54 -11.28 -13.99
C PRO A 746 14.78 -11.56 -15.48
N TYR A 747 14.86 -10.51 -16.31
CA TYR A 747 15.11 -10.62 -17.76
C TYR A 747 16.45 -9.98 -18.16
N ARG A 748 17.15 -9.33 -17.22
CA ARG A 748 18.39 -8.59 -17.45
C ARG A 748 19.55 -9.53 -17.77
N ALA A 749 20.35 -9.18 -18.77
CA ALA A 749 21.52 -9.95 -19.20
C ALA A 749 22.69 -9.86 -18.18
N PRO A 750 23.55 -10.89 -18.05
CA PRO A 750 24.67 -10.94 -17.11
C PRO A 750 25.62 -9.74 -17.15
N GLU A 751 25.95 -9.27 -18.35
CA GLU A 751 26.83 -8.13 -18.61
C GLU A 751 26.24 -6.78 -18.17
N LEU A 752 24.95 -6.74 -17.82
CA LEU A 752 24.28 -5.57 -17.22
C LEU A 752 24.20 -5.66 -15.68
N PHE A 753 24.66 -6.76 -15.08
CA PHE A 753 24.89 -6.85 -13.63
C PHE A 753 26.35 -6.56 -13.28
N VAL A 754 27.28 -6.80 -14.22
CA VAL A 754 28.70 -6.50 -14.09
C VAL A 754 29.23 -5.96 -15.42
N CYS A 755 29.44 -4.65 -15.48
CA CYS A 755 30.01 -3.97 -16.65
C CYS A 755 31.54 -3.86 -16.49
N GLU A 756 32.32 -4.79 -17.04
CA GLU A 756 33.78 -4.77 -16.93
C GLU A 756 34.41 -3.68 -17.82
N VAL A 757 35.48 -3.03 -17.36
CA VAL A 757 36.25 -2.08 -18.16
C VAL A 757 36.90 -2.82 -19.33
N GLY A 758 36.73 -2.28 -20.55
CA GLY A 758 37.15 -2.90 -21.81
C GLY A 758 36.11 -3.84 -22.43
N SER A 759 34.97 -4.07 -21.77
CA SER A 759 33.86 -4.84 -22.35
C SER A 759 33.03 -4.01 -23.33
N ILE A 760 32.26 -4.70 -24.16
CA ILE A 760 31.33 -4.11 -25.14
C ILE A 760 29.93 -4.61 -24.80
N ILE A 761 29.01 -3.68 -24.57
CA ILE A 761 27.58 -3.97 -24.45
C ILE A 761 26.97 -3.75 -25.84
N ASP A 762 26.44 -4.81 -26.43
CA ASP A 762 25.81 -4.78 -27.74
C ASP A 762 24.37 -5.34 -27.70
N GLN A 763 23.75 -5.46 -28.86
CA GLN A 763 22.36 -5.93 -28.98
C GLN A 763 22.14 -7.39 -28.54
N SER A 764 23.20 -8.15 -28.23
CA SER A 764 23.07 -9.52 -27.70
C SER A 764 22.41 -9.57 -26.31
N ILE A 765 22.30 -8.45 -25.60
CA ILE A 765 21.51 -8.35 -24.36
C ILE A 765 20.02 -8.67 -24.60
N ASP A 766 19.49 -8.31 -25.77
CA ASP A 766 18.09 -8.59 -26.12
C ASP A 766 17.93 -10.07 -26.47
N VAL A 767 18.97 -10.73 -26.99
CA VAL A 767 18.96 -12.18 -27.25
C VAL A 767 18.82 -12.96 -25.94
N TRP A 768 19.50 -12.52 -24.88
CA TRP A 768 19.28 -13.08 -23.54
C TRP A 768 17.84 -12.90 -23.07
N SER A 769 17.32 -11.67 -23.16
CA SER A 769 15.94 -11.36 -22.77
C SER A 769 14.90 -12.16 -23.58
N LEU A 770 15.16 -12.40 -24.87
CA LEU A 770 14.37 -13.29 -25.73
C LEU A 770 14.42 -14.74 -25.27
N GLY A 771 15.57 -15.23 -24.79
CA GLY A 771 15.69 -16.54 -24.15
C GLY A 771 14.81 -16.67 -22.90
N CYS A 772 14.85 -15.66 -22.03
CA CYS A 772 13.99 -15.58 -20.85
C CYS A 772 12.50 -15.49 -21.22
N LEU A 773 12.16 -14.75 -22.29
CA LEU A 773 10.80 -14.65 -22.82
C LEU A 773 10.30 -15.98 -23.39
N LEU A 774 11.12 -16.70 -24.16
CA LEU A 774 10.76 -18.03 -24.69
C LEU A 774 10.56 -19.03 -23.55
N PHE A 775 11.42 -18.98 -22.53
CA PHE A 775 11.23 -19.77 -21.31
C PHE A 775 9.90 -19.40 -20.63
N ALA A 776 9.55 -18.12 -20.51
CA ALA A 776 8.29 -17.69 -19.91
C ALA A 776 7.05 -18.11 -20.71
N LEU A 777 7.12 -18.09 -22.05
CA LEU A 777 6.09 -18.66 -22.92
C LEU A 777 5.86 -20.14 -22.65
N CYS A 778 6.94 -20.88 -22.36
CA CYS A 778 6.86 -22.31 -22.06
C CYS A 778 6.38 -22.59 -20.62
N PHE A 779 6.91 -21.86 -19.63
CA PHE A 779 6.81 -22.20 -18.20
C PHE A 779 6.14 -21.13 -17.34
N PHE A 780 5.44 -20.19 -17.97
CA PHE A 780 4.62 -19.12 -17.38
C PHE A 780 5.36 -17.98 -16.67
N ARG A 781 6.67 -18.10 -16.46
CA ARG A 781 7.52 -17.15 -15.72
C ARG A 781 8.96 -17.18 -16.21
N SER A 782 9.76 -16.16 -15.91
CA SER A 782 11.20 -16.16 -16.19
C SER A 782 11.92 -17.32 -15.47
N PRO A 783 13.04 -17.81 -16.02
CA PRO A 783 13.89 -18.79 -15.33
C PRO A 783 14.44 -18.31 -13.98
N PHE A 784 14.38 -17.01 -13.69
CA PHE A 784 14.93 -16.39 -12.48
C PHE A 784 13.87 -15.79 -11.53
N ASP A 785 12.57 -15.87 -11.86
CA ASP A 785 11.50 -15.28 -11.04
C ASP A 785 11.40 -15.90 -9.63
N ASP A 786 11.61 -17.21 -9.48
CA ASP A 786 11.60 -17.88 -8.17
C ASP A 786 12.68 -17.34 -7.22
N ILE A 787 13.84 -17.01 -7.78
CA ILE A 787 15.00 -16.52 -7.03
C ILE A 787 14.70 -15.08 -6.59
N TYR A 788 14.07 -14.29 -7.47
CA TYR A 788 13.59 -12.95 -7.15
C TYR A 788 12.55 -12.95 -6.03
N GLU A 789 11.51 -13.79 -6.13
CA GLU A 789 10.41 -13.86 -5.17
C GLU A 789 10.87 -14.32 -3.78
N ARG A 790 11.93 -15.15 -3.70
CA ARG A 790 12.54 -15.61 -2.44
C ARG A 790 13.48 -14.58 -1.80
N GLY A 791 13.84 -13.52 -2.52
CA GLY A 791 14.81 -12.51 -2.08
C GLY A 791 16.27 -12.95 -2.18
N ASP A 792 16.56 -13.99 -2.97
CA ASP A 792 17.92 -14.46 -3.25
C ASP A 792 18.60 -13.59 -4.33
N SER A 793 19.92 -13.68 -4.45
CA SER A 793 20.68 -12.86 -5.41
C SER A 793 20.46 -13.31 -6.87
N ILE A 794 19.62 -12.57 -7.62
CA ILE A 794 19.45 -12.75 -9.07
C ILE A 794 20.80 -12.63 -9.79
N ALA A 795 21.62 -11.66 -9.41
CA ALA A 795 22.90 -11.41 -10.08
C ALA A 795 23.78 -12.67 -10.08
N LEU A 796 23.88 -13.38 -8.94
CA LEU A 796 24.62 -14.63 -8.85
C LEU A 796 23.97 -15.77 -9.67
N ALA A 797 22.63 -15.83 -9.67
CA ALA A 797 21.90 -16.85 -10.43
C ALA A 797 22.09 -16.68 -11.95
N VAL A 798 21.93 -15.45 -12.44
CA VAL A 798 22.15 -15.06 -13.83
C VAL A 798 23.60 -15.33 -14.26
N GLN A 799 24.57 -14.98 -13.42
CA GLN A 799 25.99 -15.28 -13.67
C GLN A 799 26.32 -16.76 -13.68
N SER A 800 25.56 -17.59 -12.95
CA SER A 800 25.77 -19.05 -12.97
C SER A 800 25.30 -19.72 -14.26
N GLY A 801 24.41 -19.08 -15.02
CA GLY A 801 23.81 -19.64 -16.24
C GLY A 801 22.94 -20.88 -16.00
N LYS A 802 22.65 -21.23 -14.75
CA LYS A 802 21.87 -22.44 -14.41
C LYS A 802 20.38 -22.13 -14.44
N ILE A 803 19.66 -22.80 -15.34
CA ILE A 803 18.21 -22.76 -15.43
C ILE A 803 17.61 -24.12 -15.10
N THR A 804 16.43 -24.13 -14.49
CA THR A 804 15.69 -25.34 -14.13
C THR A 804 14.35 -25.37 -14.86
N TYR A 805 13.92 -26.55 -15.28
CA TYR A 805 12.68 -26.77 -16.03
C TYR A 805 11.65 -27.47 -15.14
N ILE A 806 10.37 -27.27 -15.46
CA ILE A 806 9.29 -28.06 -14.86
C ILE A 806 9.38 -29.49 -15.40
N GLU A 807 9.49 -30.51 -14.54
CA GLU A 807 9.79 -31.90 -14.96
C GLU A 807 8.78 -32.49 -15.96
N SER A 808 7.50 -32.11 -15.86
CA SER A 808 6.44 -32.56 -16.76
C SER A 808 5.95 -31.42 -17.65
N HIS A 809 6.41 -31.38 -18.90
CA HIS A 809 6.06 -30.35 -19.89
C HIS A 809 5.92 -30.92 -21.32
N PRO A 810 5.17 -30.26 -22.23
CA PRO A 810 4.94 -30.76 -23.59
C PRO A 810 6.01 -30.36 -24.62
N TYR A 811 6.98 -29.51 -24.27
CA TYR A 811 7.88 -28.89 -25.25
C TYR A 811 9.05 -29.79 -25.70
N SER A 812 9.41 -29.67 -26.97
CA SER A 812 10.47 -30.42 -27.64
C SER A 812 11.86 -29.98 -27.20
N GLN A 813 12.83 -30.89 -27.34
CA GLN A 813 14.23 -30.60 -27.02
C GLN A 813 14.78 -29.42 -27.82
N LYS A 814 14.27 -29.18 -29.03
CA LYS A 814 14.66 -28.04 -29.88
C LYS A 814 14.33 -26.70 -29.22
N VAL A 815 13.13 -26.55 -28.66
CA VAL A 815 12.72 -25.33 -27.94
C VAL A 815 13.61 -25.13 -26.71
N LEU A 816 13.90 -26.20 -25.96
CA LEU A 816 14.79 -26.14 -24.80
C LEU A 816 16.22 -25.77 -25.17
N ASP A 817 16.73 -26.31 -26.28
CA ASP A 817 18.08 -25.99 -26.76
C ASP A 817 18.17 -24.55 -27.28
N ALA A 818 17.12 -24.04 -27.93
CA ALA A 818 17.02 -22.63 -28.30
C ALA A 818 17.06 -21.70 -27.08
N ILE A 819 16.32 -22.03 -26.01
CA ILE A 819 16.38 -21.30 -24.73
C ILE A 819 17.81 -21.30 -24.19
N ARG A 820 18.47 -22.47 -24.10
CA ARG A 820 19.84 -22.59 -23.58
C ARG A 820 20.85 -21.79 -24.39
N ALA A 821 20.74 -21.80 -25.72
CA ALA A 821 21.61 -21.05 -26.61
C ALA A 821 21.48 -19.54 -26.41
N MET A 822 20.26 -19.04 -26.20
CA MET A 822 20.00 -17.62 -25.96
C MET A 822 20.41 -17.15 -24.55
N ILE A 823 20.27 -18.01 -23.54
CA ILE A 823 20.66 -17.75 -22.14
C ILE A 823 22.13 -18.16 -21.88
N ALA A 824 23.00 -18.04 -22.90
CA ALA A 824 24.44 -18.21 -22.71
C ALA A 824 25.01 -17.01 -21.93
N VAL A 825 25.77 -17.27 -20.85
CA VAL A 825 26.28 -16.21 -19.96
C VAL A 825 27.19 -15.24 -20.73
N ASN A 826 28.11 -15.78 -21.52
CA ASN A 826 28.97 -14.98 -22.38
C ASN A 826 28.19 -14.53 -23.63
N PRO A 827 28.10 -13.21 -23.89
CA PRO A 827 27.32 -12.67 -25.01
C PRO A 827 27.77 -13.19 -26.38
N LYS A 828 29.06 -13.52 -26.54
CA LYS A 828 29.61 -14.05 -27.80
C LYS A 828 29.13 -15.46 -28.15
N ASP A 829 28.68 -16.21 -27.15
CA ASP A 829 28.18 -17.58 -27.34
C ASP A 829 26.68 -17.59 -27.67
N ARG A 830 26.00 -16.43 -27.59
CA ARG A 830 24.60 -16.29 -27.95
C ARG A 830 24.44 -16.27 -29.48
N PRO A 831 23.36 -16.85 -30.02
CA PRO A 831 23.11 -16.83 -31.45
C PRO A 831 22.86 -15.41 -31.95
N ASN A 832 23.26 -15.16 -33.21
CA ASN A 832 22.80 -13.96 -33.90
C ASN A 832 21.28 -14.01 -34.04
N ILE A 833 20.61 -12.87 -33.89
CA ILE A 833 19.14 -12.80 -33.99
C ILE A 833 18.59 -13.37 -35.32
N SER A 834 19.38 -13.31 -36.39
CA SER A 834 19.02 -13.88 -37.69
C SER A 834 19.01 -15.40 -37.72
N SER A 835 19.78 -16.06 -36.86
CA SER A 835 19.92 -17.53 -36.80
C SER A 835 18.90 -18.19 -35.87
N ILE A 836 18.14 -17.41 -35.09
CA ILE A 836 17.15 -17.95 -34.13
C ILE A 836 16.05 -18.76 -34.84
N CYS A 837 15.60 -18.33 -36.04
CA CYS A 837 14.62 -19.08 -36.83
C CYS A 837 15.15 -20.48 -37.22
N GLU A 838 16.42 -20.56 -37.62
CA GLU A 838 17.08 -21.81 -38.01
C GLU A 838 17.21 -22.77 -36.82
N ILE A 839 17.56 -22.25 -35.63
CA ILE A 839 17.66 -23.03 -34.39
C ILE A 839 16.31 -23.65 -34.00
N LEU A 840 15.22 -22.92 -34.21
CA LEU A 840 13.85 -23.41 -34.00
C LEU A 840 13.33 -24.27 -35.16
N GLY A 841 14.14 -24.49 -36.21
CA GLY A 841 13.81 -25.35 -37.33
C GLY A 841 12.74 -24.79 -38.27
N VAL A 842 12.59 -23.47 -38.33
CA VAL A 842 11.65 -22.77 -39.21
C VAL A 842 12.44 -22.09 -40.32
N SER A 843 12.27 -22.56 -41.56
CA SER A 843 12.92 -22.07 -42.78
C SER A 843 12.23 -20.87 -43.39
#